data_AF-J2YTU6-F1
#
_entry.id   AF-J2YTU6-F1
#
_cell.length_a   1.000
_cell.length_b   1.000
_cell.length_c   1.000
_cell.angle_alpha   90.00
_cell.angle_beta   90.00
_cell.angle_gamma   90.00
#
_symmetry.space_group_name_H-M   'P 1'
#
loop_
_entity.id
_entity.type
_entity.pdbx_description
1 polymer ?
#
loop_
_entity_poly.entity_id
_entity_poly.type
_entity_poly.pdbx_seq_one_letter_code
_entity_poly.pdbx_strand_id
1 'polypeptide(L)'
;MDTPEKNIPDFLYKRFISTLTKIIAETLDKQPYWWVQVNGAKEKSMIFDSHTRLLWDTCADMGKTFEVDEGAKAAAASRDGKLSNWRLPTKLELTAFAKTTANPLRKGIKNRLKDKYDWLSADGNVDLDTLGLVNYRPGALMPCNEALVAKSNVEIVAEALRRGWQLRDCTAQERPLDLNMLQDEPDLMAAYLDVDYISARLPKLDTLQFTDPNKGLWEFWGMDEALLARQGVRARNPALDVRDSNVAIDFGTNSTVVAYDDNDQHKLLRVGLSDYWQQERAEHYENPTLLEFIHFPDLLEAWHKDTFRPGVSWDQVRYSHAAQQSLRDNNSDPRVVASILAKIKQWALRESTSPRVRLSDRQEPQGMEHELAALTLRNPVRGQAMQVSPQDPFDPIELYAWFLGLHINWRGRGLFLRYYMTFPVAYPREVKDKILASFRRGLMRSLPATLVGERAFAQFAVEERASEPAAYAAGVMPCLGIKPDIEGFAYAVFDFGGGTTDFDFGYYRLPTPEEEDEGKEEVFEHFGAAGDKFLGGENLLENLAYRVFRHNLDVCRDKKIAFTRPLDAEEFAGSEMFLQQTQAASTNTAMLMSRLRPLWEKGALENTSGIETLDLLDRSGQKVSCQLAILPDALNAYLEQRVEQGVCNFLAALEKAFAKHKPDQVQVLLAGNASRSQRVLDLFRALETQRHTEPPSSESQVRVYRYANQLFSEQSLSLVIHEPLTASEQDPFTPTAKTGVALGLLRLCPGSPVKVINRTQDQSGNEAPFAHYVGRVRQGTFLPIVAQGSDYEQWHELGAPSEGVFNLYHSQSPQAHTGMLKQGEPGLFKKRLDLFGHFHGQRVFARIVGPSTIEICTAASHQALEQDELENNRVLDLDD
;
A
#
# COMPACT_ATOMS: atom_id res chain seq x y z
N MET A 1 -11.72 5.66 40.99
CA MET A 1 -10.44 6.38 41.01
C MET A 1 -10.44 7.22 39.75
N ASP A 2 -10.49 8.53 39.91
CA ASP A 2 -10.47 9.47 38.80
C ASP A 2 -9.16 9.26 38.02
N THR A 3 -9.28 8.98 36.73
CA THR A 3 -8.12 8.89 35.84
C THR A 3 -7.38 10.23 35.86
N PRO A 4 -6.04 10.25 35.98
CA PRO A 4 -5.25 11.47 35.79
C PRO A 4 -5.68 12.17 34.50
N GLU A 5 -5.71 13.52 34.49
CA GLU A 5 -5.93 14.28 33.25
C GLU A 5 -4.99 13.74 32.17
N LYS A 6 -5.59 13.24 31.07
CA LYS A 6 -4.81 12.65 29.99
C LYS A 6 -4.12 13.77 29.22
N ASN A 7 -2.88 14.06 29.59
CA ASN A 7 -2.01 15.02 28.90
C ASN A 7 -1.42 14.47 27.58
N ILE A 8 -1.81 13.25 27.18
CA ILE A 8 -1.38 12.59 25.94
C ILE A 8 -2.59 11.92 25.24
N PRO A 9 -2.55 11.72 23.91
CA PRO A 9 -3.59 11.02 23.16
C PRO A 9 -3.90 9.63 23.72
N ASP A 10 -5.17 9.24 23.66
CA ASP A 10 -5.67 7.96 24.20
C ASP A 10 -4.90 6.72 23.73
N PHE A 11 -4.53 6.67 22.44
CA PHE A 11 -3.83 5.52 21.88
C PHE A 11 -2.41 5.39 22.46
N LEU A 12 -1.70 6.51 22.63
CA LEU A 12 -0.40 6.55 23.28
C LEU A 12 -0.52 6.19 24.75
N TYR A 13 -1.55 6.69 25.44
CA TYR A 13 -1.81 6.32 26.83
C TYR A 13 -2.03 4.81 27.00
N LYS A 14 -2.90 4.20 26.20
CA LYS A 14 -3.15 2.75 26.23
C LYS A 14 -1.84 1.96 26.04
N ARG A 15 -1.02 2.35 25.07
CA ARG A 15 0.27 1.70 24.81
C ARG A 15 1.28 1.91 25.93
N PHE A 16 1.38 3.12 26.45
CA PHE A 16 2.26 3.46 27.57
C PHE A 16 1.93 2.58 28.77
N ILE A 17 0.65 2.54 29.19
CA ILE A 17 0.19 1.69 30.29
C ILE A 17 0.44 0.20 30.00
N SER A 18 0.18 -0.27 28.79
CA SER A 18 0.48 -1.66 28.40
C SER A 18 1.97 -1.98 28.52
N THR A 19 2.84 -1.05 28.16
CA THR A 19 4.30 -1.21 28.23
C THR A 19 4.76 -1.26 29.68
N LEU A 20 4.28 -0.32 30.51
CA LEU A 20 4.57 -0.31 31.95
C LEU A 20 4.09 -1.60 32.62
N THR A 21 2.88 -2.03 32.30
CA THR A 21 2.30 -3.27 32.81
C THR A 21 3.18 -4.47 32.47
N LYS A 22 3.72 -4.54 31.24
CA LYS A 22 4.64 -5.60 30.82
C LYS A 22 5.97 -5.53 31.58
N ILE A 23 6.55 -4.34 31.75
CA ILE A 23 7.78 -4.15 32.54
C ILE A 23 7.59 -4.62 33.98
N ILE A 24 6.46 -4.27 34.61
CA ILE A 24 6.13 -4.72 35.97
C ILE A 24 5.97 -6.24 36.00
N ALA A 25 5.26 -6.82 35.04
CA ALA A 25 5.08 -8.27 34.93
C ALA A 25 6.42 -9.02 34.77
N GLU A 26 7.29 -8.57 33.87
CA GLU A 26 8.62 -9.13 33.68
C GLU A 26 9.50 -8.96 34.93
N THR A 27 9.35 -7.84 35.64
CA THR A 27 10.07 -7.62 36.90
C THR A 27 9.59 -8.58 37.98
N LEU A 28 8.28 -8.81 38.09
CA LEU A 28 7.67 -9.77 39.01
C LEU A 28 8.23 -11.19 38.80
N ASP A 29 8.41 -11.60 37.55
CA ASP A 29 8.92 -12.93 37.19
C ASP A 29 10.44 -13.10 37.44
N LYS A 30 11.22 -12.01 37.59
CA LYS A 30 12.67 -12.09 37.88
C LYS A 30 12.99 -12.56 39.30
N GLN A 31 12.04 -12.47 40.22
CA GLN A 31 12.23 -12.88 41.61
C GLN A 31 11.28 -14.03 41.95
N PRO A 32 11.77 -15.12 42.57
CA PRO A 32 10.93 -16.26 42.95
C PRO A 32 9.96 -15.94 44.08
N TYR A 33 10.30 -14.95 44.93
CA TYR A 33 9.51 -14.57 46.09
C TYR A 33 9.45 -13.05 46.24
N TRP A 34 8.28 -12.56 46.63
CA TRP A 34 8.02 -11.17 46.93
C TRP A 34 7.37 -11.02 48.30
N TRP A 35 7.88 -10.12 49.13
CA TRP A 35 7.20 -9.69 50.34
C TRP A 35 5.97 -8.88 49.97
N VAL A 36 4.83 -9.23 50.56
CA VAL A 36 3.57 -8.49 50.40
C VAL A 36 3.25 -7.75 51.69
N GLN A 37 3.17 -6.42 51.59
CA GLN A 37 2.86 -5.52 52.68
C GLN A 37 1.54 -4.80 52.37
N VAL A 38 0.61 -4.75 53.31
CA VAL A 38 -0.66 -4.02 53.14
C VAL A 38 -0.46 -2.55 53.54
N ASN A 39 -0.92 -1.61 52.72
CA ASN A 39 -0.79 -0.16 52.93
C ASN A 39 -1.11 0.24 54.38
N GLY A 40 -0.15 0.91 55.03
CA GLY A 40 -0.25 1.40 56.41
C GLY A 40 0.25 0.45 57.49
N ALA A 41 0.50 -0.84 57.20
CA ALA A 41 1.10 -1.78 58.13
C ALA A 41 2.64 -1.71 58.07
N LYS A 42 3.34 -1.72 59.21
CA LYS A 42 4.82 -1.80 59.25
C LYS A 42 5.35 -3.21 59.02
N GLU A 43 4.51 -4.24 59.13
CA GLU A 43 4.90 -5.64 59.11
C GLU A 43 4.62 -6.28 57.75
N LYS A 44 5.52 -7.17 57.33
CA LYS A 44 5.38 -8.00 56.14
C LYS A 44 4.47 -9.17 56.50
N SER A 45 3.25 -9.16 55.98
CA SER A 45 2.23 -10.14 56.35
C SER A 45 2.30 -11.42 55.52
N MET A 46 2.77 -11.35 54.28
CA MET A 46 2.75 -12.50 53.37
C MET A 46 3.96 -12.55 52.44
N ILE A 47 4.22 -13.72 51.86
CA ILE A 47 5.11 -13.93 50.72
C ILE A 47 4.27 -14.36 49.52
N PHE A 48 4.46 -13.69 48.40
CA PHE A 48 3.98 -14.14 47.10
C PHE A 48 5.06 -14.98 46.41
N ASP A 49 4.75 -16.22 46.07
CA ASP A 49 5.58 -17.11 45.26
C ASP A 49 5.23 -16.92 43.78
N SER A 50 6.16 -16.40 42.99
CA SER A 50 5.89 -16.09 41.57
C SER A 50 5.81 -17.34 40.68
N HIS A 51 6.29 -18.49 41.15
CA HIS A 51 6.30 -19.73 40.38
C HIS A 51 5.01 -20.52 40.58
N THR A 52 4.61 -20.71 41.84
CA THR A 52 3.37 -21.41 42.20
C THR A 52 2.16 -20.49 42.23
N ARG A 53 2.38 -19.16 42.24
CA ARG A 53 1.37 -18.11 42.39
C ARG A 53 0.62 -18.19 43.73
N LEU A 54 1.14 -18.95 44.70
CA LEU A 54 0.60 -19.05 46.05
C LEU A 54 1.03 -17.84 46.90
N LEU A 55 0.13 -17.41 47.78
CA LEU A 55 0.45 -16.51 48.88
C LEU A 55 0.68 -17.33 50.15
N TRP A 56 1.73 -17.04 50.88
CA TRP A 56 2.11 -17.69 52.14
C TRP A 56 2.02 -16.67 53.27
N ASP A 57 1.27 -17.01 54.32
CA ASP A 57 1.17 -16.19 55.52
C ASP A 57 2.47 -16.32 56.33
N THR A 58 3.08 -15.18 56.64
CA THR A 58 4.37 -15.14 57.35
C THR A 58 4.25 -14.71 58.81
N CYS A 59 3.03 -14.49 59.31
CA CYS A 59 2.72 -14.07 60.67
C CYS A 59 2.57 -15.24 61.65
N ALA A 60 2.96 -16.46 61.22
CA ALA A 60 2.97 -17.65 62.05
C ALA A 60 3.62 -17.43 63.43
N ASP A 61 2.86 -17.68 64.51
CA ASP A 61 3.35 -17.73 65.88
C ASP A 61 4.23 -18.98 66.06
N MET A 62 5.55 -18.76 66.12
CA MET A 62 6.54 -19.83 66.18
C MET A 62 6.49 -20.63 67.50
N GLY A 63 5.88 -20.06 68.55
CA GLY A 63 5.71 -20.69 69.86
C GLY A 63 4.49 -21.59 69.97
N LYS A 64 3.57 -21.53 69.00
CA LYS A 64 2.33 -22.30 69.00
C LYS A 64 2.39 -23.44 67.99
N THR A 65 1.89 -24.61 68.40
CA THR A 65 1.68 -25.76 67.52
C THR A 65 0.22 -26.18 67.60
N PHE A 66 -0.27 -26.80 66.51
CA PHE A 66 -1.66 -27.20 66.38
C PHE A 66 -1.72 -28.65 65.91
N GLU A 67 -2.78 -29.36 66.29
CA GLU A 67 -3.20 -30.56 65.55
C GLU A 67 -3.80 -30.16 64.19
N VAL A 68 -3.85 -31.08 63.23
CA VAL A 68 -4.23 -30.78 61.84
C VAL A 68 -5.61 -30.10 61.75
N ASP A 69 -6.63 -30.61 62.45
CA ASP A 69 -7.99 -30.05 62.44
C ASP A 69 -8.06 -28.66 63.06
N GLU A 70 -7.29 -28.42 64.13
CA GLU A 70 -7.21 -27.12 64.80
C GLU A 70 -6.45 -26.11 63.93
N GLY A 71 -5.36 -26.55 63.30
CA GLY A 71 -4.57 -25.77 62.35
C GLY A 71 -5.37 -25.40 61.10
N ALA A 72 -6.20 -26.30 60.57
CA ALA A 72 -7.09 -26.02 59.45
C ALA A 72 -8.13 -24.94 59.79
N LYS A 73 -8.73 -25.01 60.99
CA LYS A 73 -9.65 -23.96 61.47
C LYS A 73 -8.94 -22.63 61.68
N ALA A 74 -7.74 -22.65 62.26
CA ALA A 74 -6.92 -21.47 62.47
C ALA A 74 -6.50 -20.82 61.14
N ALA A 75 -6.10 -21.62 60.14
CA ALA A 75 -5.82 -21.15 58.79
C ALA A 75 -7.04 -20.45 58.19
N ALA A 76 -8.21 -21.09 58.18
CA ALA A 76 -9.43 -20.52 57.61
C ALA A 76 -9.92 -19.24 58.30
N ALA A 77 -9.51 -19.00 59.55
CA ALA A 77 -9.79 -17.77 60.29
C ALA A 77 -8.88 -16.60 59.89
N SER A 78 -7.73 -16.84 59.24
CA SER A 78 -6.82 -15.78 58.80
C SER A 78 -7.51 -14.82 57.83
N ARG A 79 -7.19 -13.53 57.96
CA ARG A 79 -7.68 -12.44 57.11
C ARG A 79 -6.54 -11.62 56.52
N ASP A 80 -5.33 -12.17 56.56
CA ASP A 80 -4.13 -11.50 56.07
C ASP A 80 -4.27 -11.13 54.60
N GLY A 81 -3.68 -9.99 54.23
CA GLY A 81 -3.84 -9.43 52.88
C GLY A 81 -5.25 -8.95 52.54
N LYS A 82 -6.18 -8.89 53.51
CA LYS A 82 -7.63 -8.71 53.28
C LYS A 82 -8.24 -9.85 52.44
N LEU A 83 -7.71 -11.07 52.57
CA LEU A 83 -8.18 -12.27 51.87
C LEU A 83 -8.99 -13.17 52.80
N SER A 84 -9.89 -13.95 52.20
CA SER A 84 -10.54 -15.10 52.83
C SER A 84 -9.98 -16.40 52.24
N ASN A 85 -10.38 -17.55 52.78
CA ASN A 85 -10.04 -18.89 52.24
C ASN A 85 -8.56 -19.28 52.35
N TRP A 86 -7.89 -18.80 53.39
CA TRP A 86 -6.59 -19.36 53.79
C TRP A 86 -6.74 -20.83 54.22
N ARG A 87 -5.81 -21.68 53.80
CA ARG A 87 -5.84 -23.12 54.07
C ARG A 87 -4.47 -23.65 54.49
N LEU A 88 -4.44 -24.87 55.00
CA LEU A 88 -3.17 -25.60 55.13
C LEU A 88 -2.61 -25.89 53.73
N PRO A 89 -1.29 -25.73 53.52
CA PRO A 89 -0.64 -26.20 52.30
C PRO A 89 -0.70 -27.73 52.24
N THR A 90 -0.67 -28.31 51.05
CA THR A 90 -0.37 -29.74 50.90
C THR A 90 1.09 -30.00 51.26
N LYS A 91 1.44 -31.25 51.55
CA LYS A 91 2.83 -31.66 51.75
C LYS A 91 3.69 -31.29 50.55
N LEU A 92 3.16 -31.46 49.34
CA LEU A 92 3.88 -31.16 48.11
C LEU A 92 4.19 -29.66 48.03
N GLU A 93 3.20 -28.80 48.24
CA GLU A 93 3.37 -27.34 48.25
C GLU A 93 4.36 -26.89 49.33
N LEU A 94 4.18 -27.36 50.57
CA LEU A 94 5.03 -26.99 51.71
C LEU A 94 6.48 -27.43 51.51
N THR A 95 6.70 -28.67 51.04
CA THR A 95 8.06 -29.17 50.79
C THR A 95 8.70 -28.52 49.56
N ALA A 96 7.93 -28.18 48.52
CA ALA A 96 8.44 -27.42 47.38
C ALA A 96 8.87 -26.02 47.81
N PHE A 97 8.03 -25.32 48.56
CA PHE A 97 8.34 -24.00 49.11
C PHE A 97 9.59 -24.03 50.00
N ALA A 98 9.71 -25.02 50.89
CA ALA A 98 10.83 -25.13 51.82
C ALA A 98 12.19 -25.49 51.20
N LYS A 99 12.20 -26.27 50.11
CA LYS A 99 13.43 -26.73 49.44
C LYS A 99 14.16 -25.61 48.70
N THR A 100 13.45 -24.58 48.26
CA THR A 100 14.03 -23.51 47.44
C THR A 100 15.05 -22.70 48.24
N THR A 101 16.29 -22.63 47.74
CA THR A 101 17.38 -21.87 48.38
C THR A 101 17.12 -20.38 48.46
N ALA A 102 16.33 -19.84 47.53
CA ALA A 102 15.93 -18.44 47.49
C ALA A 102 14.75 -18.10 48.43
N ASN A 103 14.17 -19.08 49.14
CA ASN A 103 13.05 -18.82 50.05
C ASN A 103 13.53 -17.94 51.23
N PRO A 104 12.95 -16.74 51.43
CA PRO A 104 13.40 -15.81 52.46
C PRO A 104 13.11 -16.29 53.89
N LEU A 105 12.22 -17.27 54.07
CA LEU A 105 11.97 -17.89 55.36
C LEU A 105 12.96 -19.00 55.68
N ARG A 106 13.75 -19.48 54.71
CA ARG A 106 14.69 -20.56 54.95
C ARG A 106 15.81 -20.09 55.88
N LYS A 107 15.90 -20.70 57.05
CA LYS A 107 16.87 -20.37 58.10
C LYS A 107 17.18 -21.63 58.90
N GLY A 108 18.43 -21.83 59.27
CA GLY A 108 18.88 -23.02 60.01
C GLY A 108 19.46 -24.10 59.10
N ILE A 109 19.43 -25.34 59.56
CA ILE A 109 20.01 -26.51 58.86
C ILE A 109 18.97 -27.08 57.87
N LYS A 110 19.43 -27.71 56.77
CA LYS A 110 18.59 -28.39 55.77
C LYS A 110 17.50 -27.48 55.16
N ASN A 111 16.22 -27.84 55.22
CA ASN A 111 15.11 -27.11 54.57
C ASN A 111 14.21 -26.40 55.59
N ARG A 112 14.70 -26.17 56.81
CA ARG A 112 13.92 -25.52 57.87
C ARG A 112 13.49 -24.12 57.45
N LEU A 113 12.27 -23.79 57.81
CA LEU A 113 11.71 -22.46 57.67
C LEU A 113 11.71 -21.81 59.07
N LYS A 114 12.21 -20.58 59.18
CA LYS A 114 12.39 -19.86 60.45
C LYS A 114 13.07 -20.71 61.54
N ASP A 115 14.06 -21.53 61.17
CA ASP A 115 14.79 -22.48 62.03
C ASP A 115 13.94 -23.61 62.66
N LYS A 116 12.73 -23.83 62.16
CA LYS A 116 11.79 -24.86 62.61
C LYS A 116 11.61 -25.95 61.56
N TYR A 117 11.58 -27.21 62.01
CA TYR A 117 11.47 -28.38 61.14
C TYR A 117 10.06 -28.96 61.09
N ASP A 118 9.21 -28.75 62.10
CA ASP A 118 7.87 -29.32 62.23
C ASP A 118 6.76 -28.35 61.77
N TRP A 119 6.16 -28.63 60.61
CA TRP A 119 5.13 -27.78 60.00
C TRP A 119 3.89 -28.57 59.61
N LEU A 120 2.71 -27.98 59.78
CA LEU A 120 1.45 -28.59 59.36
C LEU A 120 1.23 -28.49 57.85
N SER A 121 0.74 -29.58 57.28
CA SER A 121 0.12 -29.63 55.96
C SER A 121 -1.28 -30.26 56.06
N ALA A 122 -2.05 -30.17 54.98
CA ALA A 122 -3.34 -30.86 54.84
C ALA A 122 -3.20 -32.40 54.95
N ASP A 123 -2.00 -32.94 54.70
CA ASP A 123 -1.69 -34.37 54.76
C ASP A 123 -1.19 -34.83 56.15
N GLY A 124 -0.93 -33.88 57.07
CA GLY A 124 -0.36 -34.17 58.39
C GLY A 124 0.81 -33.26 58.76
N ASN A 125 1.52 -33.61 59.83
CA ASN A 125 2.75 -32.91 60.21
C ASN A 125 3.89 -33.32 59.26
N VAL A 126 4.62 -32.35 58.73
CA VAL A 126 5.75 -32.52 57.83
C VAL A 126 7.02 -32.10 58.54
N ASP A 127 7.98 -33.02 58.59
CA ASP A 127 9.34 -32.72 59.04
C ASP A 127 10.18 -32.25 57.84
N LEU A 128 10.59 -30.98 57.83
CA LEU A 128 11.38 -30.37 56.75
C LEU A 128 12.84 -30.84 56.70
N ASP A 129 13.36 -31.46 57.77
CA ASP A 129 14.71 -32.06 57.78
C ASP A 129 14.75 -33.40 57.03
N THR A 130 13.63 -34.10 56.96
CA THR A 130 13.49 -35.39 56.26
C THR A 130 12.57 -35.32 55.05
N LEU A 131 11.79 -34.24 54.93
CA LEU A 131 10.70 -34.03 53.96
C LEU A 131 9.60 -35.11 54.03
N GLY A 132 9.52 -35.79 55.17
CA GLY A 132 8.61 -36.89 55.46
C GLY A 132 7.35 -36.42 56.19
N LEU A 133 6.28 -37.22 56.08
CA LEU A 133 5.12 -37.09 56.96
C LEU A 133 5.43 -37.76 58.29
N VAL A 134 5.11 -37.10 59.39
CA VAL A 134 5.24 -37.59 60.75
C VAL A 134 3.82 -37.68 61.33
N ASN A 135 3.28 -38.89 61.45
CA ASN A 135 1.89 -39.05 61.91
C ASN A 135 1.74 -38.67 63.40
N TYR A 136 0.64 -37.99 63.75
CA TYR A 136 0.17 -37.68 65.11
C TYR A 136 1.09 -36.80 65.97
N ARG A 137 1.53 -35.64 65.45
CA ARG A 137 2.23 -34.63 66.26
C ARG A 137 1.76 -33.21 65.91
N PRO A 138 1.58 -32.33 66.92
CA PRO A 138 1.35 -30.90 66.67
C PRO A 138 2.48 -30.28 65.86
N GLY A 139 2.17 -29.37 64.93
CA GLY A 139 3.15 -28.66 64.11
C GLY A 139 2.90 -27.16 64.05
N ALA A 140 3.89 -26.40 63.56
CA ALA A 140 3.71 -24.98 63.27
C ALA A 140 2.77 -24.75 62.09
N LEU A 141 2.06 -23.64 62.12
CA LEU A 141 1.08 -23.29 61.09
C LEU A 141 1.67 -22.27 60.12
N MET A 142 1.64 -22.57 58.81
CA MET A 142 1.94 -21.61 57.75
C MET A 142 0.87 -21.72 56.66
N PRO A 143 -0.22 -20.96 56.78
CA PRO A 143 -1.31 -21.02 55.81
C PRO A 143 -0.87 -20.56 54.42
N CYS A 144 -1.50 -21.11 53.39
CA CYS A 144 -1.38 -20.61 52.02
C CYS A 144 -2.74 -20.20 51.44
N ASN A 145 -2.71 -19.40 50.37
CA ASN A 145 -3.89 -18.90 49.68
C ASN A 145 -3.70 -18.95 48.16
N GLU A 146 -4.74 -19.36 47.45
CA GLU A 146 -4.73 -19.55 45.98
C GLU A 146 -5.32 -18.37 45.19
N ALA A 147 -5.63 -17.24 45.83
CA ALA A 147 -6.31 -16.10 45.20
C ALA A 147 -5.62 -15.56 43.93
N LEU A 148 -4.33 -15.86 43.75
CA LEU A 148 -3.53 -15.44 42.60
C LEU A 148 -3.19 -16.58 41.62
N VAL A 149 -3.57 -17.83 41.88
CA VAL A 149 -3.11 -19.00 41.10
C VAL A 149 -3.59 -18.99 39.65
N ALA A 150 -4.86 -18.62 39.43
CA ALA A 150 -5.45 -18.55 38.09
C ALA A 150 -5.28 -17.17 37.42
N LYS A 151 -4.51 -16.26 38.03
CA LYS A 151 -4.35 -14.88 37.54
C LYS A 151 -3.05 -14.73 36.75
N SER A 152 -3.13 -14.01 35.64
CA SER A 152 -1.97 -13.49 34.91
C SER A 152 -1.21 -12.44 35.75
N ASN A 153 0.04 -12.13 35.37
CA ASN A 153 0.83 -11.07 36.01
C ASN A 153 0.10 -9.72 36.04
N VAL A 154 -0.62 -9.40 34.97
CA VAL A 154 -1.41 -8.17 34.86
C VAL A 154 -2.53 -8.14 35.90
N GLU A 155 -3.24 -9.25 36.06
CA GLU A 155 -4.32 -9.38 37.05
C GLU A 155 -3.80 -9.39 38.48
N ILE A 156 -2.58 -9.90 38.72
CA ILE A 156 -1.90 -9.86 40.02
C ILE A 156 -1.55 -8.41 40.38
N VAL A 157 -0.99 -7.66 39.44
CA VAL A 157 -0.68 -6.23 39.61
C VAL A 157 -1.94 -5.43 39.88
N ALA A 158 -3.00 -5.66 39.11
CA ALA A 158 -4.30 -5.02 39.31
C ALA A 158 -4.89 -5.36 40.69
N GLU A 159 -4.77 -6.61 41.14
CA GLU A 159 -5.23 -7.04 42.45
C GLU A 159 -4.42 -6.41 43.60
N ALA A 160 -3.10 -6.32 43.43
CA ALA A 160 -2.21 -5.64 44.38
C ALA A 160 -2.59 -4.16 44.53
N LEU A 161 -2.76 -3.44 43.42
CA LEU A 161 -3.22 -2.04 43.43
C LEU A 161 -4.59 -1.89 44.09
N ARG A 162 -5.56 -2.72 43.71
CA ARG A 162 -6.92 -2.69 44.25
C ARG A 162 -6.97 -2.92 45.76
N ARG A 163 -6.07 -3.76 46.29
CA ARG A 163 -5.99 -4.08 47.72
C ARG A 163 -5.06 -3.17 48.51
N GLY A 164 -4.30 -2.32 47.82
CA GLY A 164 -3.25 -1.48 48.41
C GLY A 164 -2.08 -2.32 48.93
N TRP A 165 -1.65 -3.33 48.18
CA TRP A 165 -0.47 -4.12 48.48
C TRP A 165 0.78 -3.45 47.91
N GLN A 166 1.84 -3.41 48.70
CA GLN A 166 3.20 -3.14 48.26
C GLN A 166 3.95 -4.46 48.14
N LEU A 167 4.47 -4.74 46.94
CA LEU A 167 5.32 -5.89 46.68
C LEU A 167 6.77 -5.44 46.80
N ARG A 168 7.58 -6.13 47.59
CA ARG A 168 9.01 -5.86 47.75
C ARG A 168 9.80 -7.11 47.44
N ASP A 169 10.95 -6.97 46.79
CA ASP A 169 11.80 -8.13 46.53
C ASP A 169 12.24 -8.79 47.85
N CYS A 170 12.49 -10.09 47.81
CA CYS A 170 12.98 -10.85 48.95
C CYS A 170 14.52 -10.83 49.04
N THR A 171 15.16 -9.73 48.63
CA THR A 171 16.61 -9.53 48.73
C THR A 171 16.99 -8.72 49.98
N ALA A 172 18.28 -8.56 50.24
CA ALA A 172 18.75 -7.72 51.36
C ALA A 172 18.37 -6.23 51.21
N GLN A 173 18.09 -5.79 49.98
CA GLN A 173 17.74 -4.40 49.66
C GLN A 173 16.23 -4.13 49.72
N GLU A 174 15.40 -5.17 49.65
CA GLU A 174 13.93 -5.10 49.75
C GLU A 174 13.30 -4.03 48.87
N ARG A 175 13.74 -3.97 47.60
CA ARG A 175 13.33 -2.92 46.67
C ARG A 175 11.84 -3.07 46.37
N PRO A 176 11.05 -1.99 46.47
CA PRO A 176 9.65 -2.04 46.10
C PRO A 176 9.51 -2.25 44.59
N LEU A 177 8.55 -3.09 44.20
CA LEU A 177 8.01 -3.09 42.86
C LEU A 177 7.19 -1.80 42.72
N ASP A 178 7.64 -0.90 41.84
CA ASP A 178 7.01 0.40 41.68
C ASP A 178 5.69 0.25 40.91
N LEU A 179 4.61 -0.04 41.64
CA LEU A 179 3.27 -0.15 41.08
C LEU A 179 2.63 1.24 40.84
N ASN A 180 3.18 2.29 41.46
CA ASN A 180 2.64 3.64 41.38
C ASN A 180 2.85 4.25 39.99
N MET A 181 3.85 3.78 39.24
CA MET A 181 4.06 4.19 37.85
C MET A 181 2.83 3.99 36.93
N LEU A 182 1.88 3.12 37.30
CA LEU A 182 0.61 2.92 36.58
C LEU A 182 -0.49 3.94 36.97
N GLN A 183 -0.29 4.68 38.05
CA GLN A 183 -1.20 5.68 38.61
C GLN A 183 -0.67 7.11 38.48
N ASP A 184 0.64 7.26 38.29
CA ASP A 184 1.31 8.54 38.10
C ASP A 184 0.95 9.20 36.77
N GLU A 185 1.19 10.51 36.67
CA GLU A 185 1.09 11.24 35.41
C GLU A 185 2.04 10.62 34.37
N PRO A 186 1.61 10.41 33.11
CA PRO A 186 2.46 9.82 32.09
C PRO A 186 3.78 10.58 31.89
N ASP A 187 4.89 9.83 31.86
CA ASP A 187 6.19 10.36 31.44
C ASP A 187 6.15 10.62 29.92
N LEU A 188 6.26 11.89 29.55
CA LEU A 188 6.11 12.32 28.15
C LEU A 188 7.21 11.77 27.24
N MET A 189 8.44 11.67 27.74
CA MET A 189 9.55 11.13 26.96
C MET A 189 9.33 9.64 26.66
N ALA A 190 8.99 8.84 27.67
CA ALA A 190 8.74 7.41 27.53
C ALA A 190 7.49 7.13 26.67
N ALA A 191 6.44 7.94 26.78
CA ALA A 191 5.22 7.79 25.98
C ALA A 191 5.46 8.08 24.48
N TYR A 192 6.30 9.06 24.14
CA TYR A 192 6.53 9.50 22.76
C TYR A 192 7.81 8.95 22.11
N LEU A 193 8.68 8.27 22.86
CA LEU A 193 9.98 7.76 22.36
C LEU A 193 9.87 7.01 21.02
N ASP A 194 8.81 6.21 20.90
CA ASP A 194 8.56 5.36 19.74
C ASP A 194 7.56 5.95 18.74
N VAL A 195 7.02 7.16 18.94
CA VAL A 195 5.80 7.65 18.26
C VAL A 195 5.82 7.46 16.73
N ASP A 196 6.92 7.82 16.06
CA ASP A 196 7.04 7.69 14.60
C ASP A 196 7.29 6.21 14.18
N TYR A 197 7.96 5.43 15.04
CA TYR A 197 8.22 4.00 14.86
C TYR A 197 6.95 3.14 14.98
N ILE A 198 5.97 3.56 15.79
CA ILE A 198 4.68 2.85 15.99
C ILE A 198 3.92 2.73 14.69
N SER A 199 3.82 3.85 13.98
CA SER A 199 2.96 3.96 12.80
C SER A 199 3.69 3.52 11.55
N ALA A 200 4.95 3.92 11.36
CA ALA A 200 5.62 3.78 10.07
C ALA A 200 7.02 3.16 10.13
N ARG A 201 7.44 2.64 11.30
CA ARG A 201 8.80 2.09 11.54
C ARG A 201 9.94 3.06 11.18
N LEU A 202 9.66 4.36 11.21
CA LEU A 202 10.69 5.40 11.17
C LEU A 202 11.66 5.27 12.35
N PRO A 203 12.90 5.79 12.24
CA PRO A 203 13.87 5.71 13.33
C PRO A 203 13.28 6.19 14.66
N LYS A 204 13.54 5.42 15.73
CA LYS A 204 13.16 5.80 17.10
C LYS A 204 13.83 7.10 17.50
N LEU A 205 13.16 7.88 18.33
CA LEU A 205 13.67 9.16 18.78
C LEU A 205 14.84 8.96 19.75
N ASP A 206 15.85 9.83 19.66
CA ASP A 206 16.92 9.90 20.65
C ASP A 206 16.47 10.76 21.86
N THR A 207 17.13 10.58 23.01
CA THR A 207 16.83 11.38 24.22
C THR A 207 17.10 12.87 24.03
N LEU A 208 18.03 13.23 23.13
CA LEU A 208 18.33 14.62 22.78
C LEU A 208 17.16 15.29 22.05
N GLN A 209 16.31 14.53 21.33
CA GLN A 209 15.12 15.04 20.66
C GLN A 209 14.18 15.74 21.64
N PHE A 210 14.15 15.28 22.89
CA PHE A 210 13.27 15.81 23.93
C PHE A 210 13.90 16.97 24.71
N THR A 211 15.23 17.02 24.82
CA THR A 211 15.94 17.85 25.79
C THR A 211 16.78 18.97 25.16
N ASP A 212 17.21 18.83 23.90
CA ASP A 212 18.06 19.80 23.21
C ASP A 212 17.27 21.09 22.88
N PRO A 213 17.81 22.29 23.19
CA PRO A 213 17.15 23.57 22.93
C PRO A 213 16.76 23.84 21.48
N ASN A 214 17.45 23.24 20.51
CA ASN A 214 17.18 23.40 19.07
C ASN A 214 16.27 22.29 18.51
N LYS A 215 15.95 21.27 19.31
CA LYS A 215 15.03 20.18 18.95
C LYS A 215 13.67 20.36 19.65
N GLY A 216 13.04 19.28 20.10
CA GLY A 216 11.71 19.22 20.66
C GLY A 216 10.71 18.42 19.81
N LEU A 217 9.48 18.26 20.29
CA LEU A 217 8.40 17.61 19.55
C LEU A 217 7.32 18.58 19.10
N TRP A 218 6.81 18.36 17.88
CA TRP A 218 5.67 19.08 17.31
C TRP A 218 4.40 18.87 18.13
N GLU A 219 4.24 17.67 18.69
CA GLU A 219 3.10 17.28 19.51
C GLU A 219 3.06 18.02 20.85
N PHE A 220 4.20 18.53 21.32
CA PHE A 220 4.28 19.33 22.54
C PHE A 220 4.03 20.82 22.29
N TRP A 221 3.98 21.26 21.02
CA TRP A 221 3.69 22.65 20.69
C TRP A 221 2.25 23.00 21.06
N GLY A 222 2.08 23.99 21.94
CA GLY A 222 0.78 24.38 22.50
C GLY A 222 0.38 23.65 23.79
N MET A 223 1.22 22.76 24.33
CA MET A 223 1.04 22.21 25.68
C MET A 223 1.45 23.21 26.77
N ASP A 224 1.05 22.96 28.02
CA ASP A 224 1.42 23.78 29.18
C ASP A 224 2.94 23.79 29.40
N GLU A 225 3.55 24.97 29.38
CA GLU A 225 4.99 25.16 29.56
C GLU A 225 5.47 24.70 30.94
N ALA A 226 4.65 24.83 31.99
CA ALA A 226 5.03 24.41 33.33
C ALA A 226 5.14 22.88 33.42
N LEU A 227 4.24 22.15 32.76
CA LEU A 227 4.31 20.70 32.60
C LEU A 227 5.58 20.28 31.85
N LEU A 228 5.85 20.88 30.70
CA LEU A 228 7.03 20.55 29.88
C LEU A 228 8.33 20.80 30.66
N ALA A 229 8.42 21.94 31.37
CA ALA A 229 9.56 22.26 32.21
C ALA A 229 9.74 21.28 33.38
N ARG A 230 8.65 20.88 34.05
CA ARG A 230 8.67 19.88 35.13
C ARG A 230 9.15 18.52 34.64
N GLN A 231 8.73 18.11 33.44
CA GLN A 231 9.11 16.85 32.82
C GLN A 231 10.46 16.92 32.07
N GLY A 232 11.08 18.11 31.98
CA GLY A 232 12.37 18.30 31.32
C GLY A 232 12.34 18.10 29.80
N VAL A 233 11.17 18.24 29.17
CA VAL A 233 10.98 18.07 27.72
C VAL A 233 10.70 19.40 27.02
N ARG A 234 10.89 19.45 25.70
CA ARG A 234 10.75 20.67 24.89
C ARG A 234 9.78 20.52 23.74
N ALA A 235 8.99 21.57 23.53
CA ALA A 235 8.15 21.72 22.35
C ALA A 235 8.94 22.28 21.17
N ARG A 236 8.52 21.91 19.95
CA ARG A 236 9.05 22.43 18.68
C ARG A 236 7.92 23.00 17.85
N ASN A 237 7.98 24.29 17.51
CA ASN A 237 7.01 24.87 16.59
C ASN A 237 7.17 24.24 15.19
N PRO A 238 6.15 23.53 14.66
CA PRO A 238 6.26 22.91 13.34
C PRO A 238 6.46 23.92 12.21
N ALA A 239 6.02 25.17 12.35
CA ALA A 239 6.22 26.20 11.33
C ALA A 239 7.70 26.53 11.08
N LEU A 240 8.57 26.33 12.08
CA LEU A 240 10.02 26.53 11.96
C LEU A 240 10.72 25.41 11.19
N ASP A 241 10.05 24.27 11.01
CA ASP A 241 10.58 23.10 10.30
C ASP A 241 10.04 23.00 8.87
N VAL A 242 9.24 23.97 8.42
CA VAL A 242 8.75 24.03 7.04
C VAL A 242 9.90 24.32 6.09
N ARG A 243 10.03 23.48 5.06
CA ARG A 243 11.01 23.59 3.99
C ARG A 243 10.40 24.31 2.79
N ASP A 244 11.19 25.20 2.20
CA ASP A 244 10.86 25.86 0.93
C ASP A 244 11.34 25.00 -0.25
N SER A 245 10.76 23.80 -0.35
CA SER A 245 11.17 22.77 -1.30
C SER A 245 9.95 22.11 -1.93
N ASN A 246 10.08 21.74 -3.21
CA ASN A 246 9.06 21.00 -3.93
C ASN A 246 9.27 19.49 -3.73
N VAL A 247 8.18 18.75 -3.63
CA VAL A 247 8.16 17.28 -3.60
C VAL A 247 7.44 16.78 -4.84
N ALA A 248 8.07 15.89 -5.59
CA ALA A 248 7.48 15.17 -6.71
C ALA A 248 7.09 13.75 -6.27
N ILE A 249 5.88 13.34 -6.60
CA ILE A 249 5.36 11.99 -6.34
C ILE A 249 4.87 11.39 -7.64
N ASP A 250 5.60 10.39 -8.12
CA ASP A 250 5.14 9.50 -9.19
C ASP A 250 4.35 8.35 -8.55
N PHE A 251 3.02 8.44 -8.57
CA PHE A 251 2.12 7.42 -8.04
C PHE A 251 1.84 6.36 -9.12
N GLY A 252 2.75 5.40 -9.27
CA GLY A 252 2.62 4.31 -10.24
C GLY A 252 1.80 3.11 -9.75
N THR A 253 1.33 2.29 -10.70
CA THR A 253 0.50 1.09 -10.42
C THR A 253 1.18 0.06 -9.53
N ASN A 254 2.47 -0.20 -9.76
CA ASN A 254 3.24 -1.22 -9.02
C ASN A 254 4.18 -0.61 -7.97
N SER A 255 4.73 0.56 -8.27
CA SER A 255 5.68 1.27 -7.41
C SER A 255 5.43 2.77 -7.48
N THR A 256 5.73 3.45 -6.38
CA THR A 256 5.68 4.89 -6.19
C THR A 256 7.10 5.41 -6.00
N VAL A 257 7.47 6.47 -6.70
CA VAL A 257 8.74 7.17 -6.51
C VAL A 257 8.48 8.54 -5.91
N VAL A 258 9.28 8.91 -4.91
CA VAL A 258 9.22 10.22 -4.28
C VAL A 258 10.57 10.90 -4.45
N ALA A 259 10.56 12.12 -4.99
CA ALA A 259 11.72 12.98 -5.10
C ALA A 259 11.45 14.33 -4.44
N TYR A 260 12.50 15.01 -3.99
CA TYR A 260 12.40 16.37 -3.48
C TYR A 260 13.59 17.21 -3.93
N ASP A 261 13.37 18.51 -4.03
CA ASP A 261 14.42 19.49 -4.27
C ASP A 261 15.11 19.91 -2.96
N ASP A 262 16.44 19.96 -2.96
CA ASP A 262 17.26 20.49 -1.88
C ASP A 262 18.38 21.36 -2.44
N ASN A 263 18.12 22.66 -2.56
CA ASN A 263 19.04 23.65 -3.13
C ASN A 263 19.49 23.29 -4.55
N ASP A 264 18.52 23.14 -5.46
CA ASP A 264 18.72 22.75 -6.87
C ASP A 264 19.30 21.35 -7.08
N GLN A 265 19.39 20.55 -6.01
CA GLN A 265 19.74 19.12 -6.10
C GLN A 265 18.49 18.27 -5.92
N HIS A 266 18.14 17.52 -6.97
CA HIS A 266 17.04 16.57 -6.92
C HIS A 266 17.47 15.28 -6.22
N LYS A 267 16.76 14.92 -5.14
CA LYS A 267 17.07 13.74 -4.32
C LYS A 267 15.89 12.80 -4.26
N LEU A 268 16.16 11.50 -4.34
CA LEU A 268 15.15 10.45 -4.16
C LEU A 268 14.96 10.13 -2.68
N LEU A 269 13.76 9.68 -2.32
CA LEU A 269 13.37 9.36 -0.95
C LEU A 269 13.02 7.87 -0.80
N ARG A 270 13.64 7.24 0.21
CA ARG A 270 13.37 5.84 0.60
C ARG A 270 12.16 5.78 1.54
N VAL A 271 11.10 5.07 1.15
CA VAL A 271 9.84 4.99 1.90
C VAL A 271 9.57 3.54 2.36
N GLY A 272 9.38 3.36 3.67
CA GLY A 272 8.89 2.08 4.22
C GLY A 272 9.94 0.98 4.30
N LEU A 273 11.22 1.34 4.45
CA LEU A 273 12.29 0.40 4.73
C LEU A 273 12.22 -0.10 6.18
N SER A 274 12.61 -1.35 6.40
CA SER A 274 12.72 -1.97 7.72
C SER A 274 13.99 -1.56 8.47
N ASP A 275 15.07 -1.22 7.74
CA ASP A 275 16.35 -0.77 8.31
C ASP A 275 16.93 0.40 7.51
N TYR A 276 16.95 1.58 8.14
CA TYR A 276 17.50 2.80 7.54
C TYR A 276 19.04 2.88 7.60
N TRP A 277 19.69 1.98 8.35
CA TRP A 277 21.14 1.86 8.44
C TRP A 277 21.74 0.96 7.37
N GLN A 278 20.91 0.19 6.66
CA GLN A 278 21.35 -0.60 5.53
C GLN A 278 21.85 0.30 4.40
N GLN A 279 22.94 -0.13 3.76
CA GLN A 279 23.51 0.51 2.58
C GLN A 279 22.43 0.74 1.51
N GLU A 280 22.37 1.97 1.00
CA GLU A 280 21.46 2.36 -0.06
C GLU A 280 21.65 1.53 -1.34
N ARG A 281 20.53 1.27 -2.01
CA ARG A 281 20.44 0.54 -3.28
C ARG A 281 19.37 1.21 -4.13
N ALA A 282 19.48 1.12 -5.44
CA ALA A 282 18.51 1.71 -6.38
C ALA A 282 17.07 1.27 -6.09
N GLU A 283 16.88 -0.02 -5.81
CA GLU A 283 15.58 -0.63 -5.49
C GLU A 283 14.91 -0.02 -4.26
N HIS A 284 15.67 0.60 -3.34
CA HIS A 284 15.12 1.24 -2.14
C HIS A 284 14.39 2.57 -2.43
N TYR A 285 14.52 3.11 -3.64
CA TYR A 285 13.84 4.33 -4.08
C TYR A 285 12.57 4.02 -4.92
N GLU A 286 12.32 2.75 -5.22
CA GLU A 286 11.12 2.26 -5.90
C GLU A 286 10.18 1.60 -4.89
N ASN A 287 9.29 2.39 -4.30
CA ASN A 287 8.49 1.97 -3.15
C ASN A 287 7.23 1.21 -3.63
N PRO A 288 7.01 -0.08 -3.30
CA PRO A 288 5.84 -0.82 -3.79
C PRO A 288 4.50 -0.16 -3.44
N THR A 289 3.60 -0.03 -4.41
CA THR A 289 2.29 0.64 -4.21
C THR A 289 1.25 -0.33 -3.63
N LEU A 290 1.48 -0.83 -2.42
CA LEU A 290 0.62 -1.86 -1.82
C LEU A 290 0.45 -1.69 -0.30
N LEU A 291 -0.68 -2.22 0.20
CA LEU A 291 -1.06 -2.26 1.61
C LEU A 291 -1.34 -3.71 2.04
N GLU A 292 -1.00 -4.07 3.27
CA GLU A 292 -1.33 -5.36 3.90
C GLU A 292 -2.15 -5.09 5.16
N PHE A 293 -3.36 -5.63 5.21
CA PHE A 293 -4.29 -5.45 6.32
C PHE A 293 -4.14 -6.57 7.35
N ILE A 294 -3.64 -6.23 8.54
CA ILE A 294 -3.45 -7.20 9.63
C ILE A 294 -4.72 -7.33 10.47
N HIS A 295 -5.30 -6.19 10.84
CA HIS A 295 -6.52 -6.11 11.65
C HIS A 295 -7.34 -4.90 11.20
N PHE A 296 -8.30 -5.11 10.30
CA PHE A 296 -9.00 -4.02 9.63
C PHE A 296 -9.95 -3.23 10.55
N PRO A 297 -10.69 -3.84 11.49
CA PRO A 297 -11.55 -3.09 12.42
C PRO A 297 -10.77 -2.07 13.27
N ASP A 298 -9.70 -2.51 13.94
CA ASP A 298 -8.81 -1.63 14.71
C ASP A 298 -8.15 -0.53 13.87
N LEU A 299 -7.78 -0.82 12.62
CA LEU A 299 -7.32 0.20 11.67
C LEU A 299 -8.39 1.26 11.48
N LEU A 300 -9.64 0.88 11.18
CA LEU A 300 -10.73 1.82 10.95
C LEU A 300 -11.05 2.66 12.18
N GLU A 301 -11.05 2.05 13.38
CA GLU A 301 -11.25 2.77 14.63
C GLU A 301 -10.17 3.85 14.81
N ALA A 302 -8.90 3.48 14.66
CA ALA A 302 -7.79 4.42 14.79
C ALA A 302 -7.82 5.51 13.70
N TRP A 303 -8.13 5.13 12.46
CA TRP A 303 -8.18 6.01 11.29
C TRP A 303 -9.29 7.06 11.37
N HIS A 304 -10.46 6.73 11.92
CA HIS A 304 -11.57 7.67 12.07
C HIS A 304 -11.56 8.46 13.38
N LYS A 305 -10.63 8.17 14.29
CA LYS A 305 -10.57 8.83 15.61
C LYS A 305 -10.00 10.24 15.54
N ASP A 306 -8.83 10.39 14.92
CA ASP A 306 -8.10 11.65 14.88
C ASP A 306 -7.87 12.09 13.43
N THR A 307 -8.05 13.40 13.18
CA THR A 307 -7.83 13.95 11.84
C THR A 307 -6.35 13.95 11.49
N PHE A 308 -5.50 14.48 12.37
CA PHE A 308 -4.06 14.61 12.12
C PHE A 308 -3.29 13.57 12.93
N ARG A 309 -2.34 12.90 12.29
CA ARG A 309 -1.49 11.85 12.87
C ARG A 309 -2.30 10.84 13.70
N PRO A 310 -3.32 10.20 13.10
CA PRO A 310 -4.10 9.19 13.79
C PRO A 310 -3.21 8.08 14.34
N GLY A 311 -3.65 7.50 15.45
CA GLY A 311 -2.96 6.41 16.17
C GLY A 311 -2.94 5.07 15.44
N VAL A 312 -2.91 5.08 14.10
CA VAL A 312 -2.76 3.88 13.26
C VAL A 312 -1.41 3.25 13.54
N SER A 313 -1.41 1.94 13.78
CA SER A 313 -0.22 1.17 14.15
C SER A 313 0.20 0.20 13.05
N TRP A 314 1.51 -0.04 12.98
CA TRP A 314 2.12 -1.07 12.13
C TRP A 314 1.56 -2.49 12.33
N ASP A 315 0.99 -2.76 13.51
CA ASP A 315 0.41 -4.06 13.84
C ASP A 315 -1.05 -4.18 13.33
N GLN A 316 -1.63 -3.10 12.79
CA GLN A 316 -2.96 -3.06 12.17
C GLN A 316 -2.86 -3.09 10.65
N VAL A 317 -1.88 -2.40 10.08
CA VAL A 317 -1.65 -2.30 8.64
C VAL A 317 -0.17 -2.11 8.34
N ARG A 318 0.32 -2.72 7.26
CA ARG A 318 1.67 -2.52 6.72
C ARG A 318 1.57 -1.99 5.30
N TYR A 319 2.65 -1.38 4.82
CA TYR A 319 2.66 -0.75 3.52
C TYR A 319 4.03 -0.90 2.83
N SER A 320 4.07 -0.67 1.52
CA SER A 320 5.31 -0.64 0.72
C SER A 320 6.16 -1.92 0.86
N HIS A 321 7.49 -1.79 1.01
CA HIS A 321 8.43 -2.90 1.04
C HIS A 321 8.10 -3.96 2.09
N ALA A 322 7.58 -3.57 3.25
CA ALA A 322 7.22 -4.52 4.31
C ALA A 322 6.07 -5.45 3.89
N ALA A 323 5.03 -4.89 3.29
CA ALA A 323 3.92 -5.66 2.78
C ALA A 323 4.31 -6.48 1.53
N GLN A 324 5.23 -5.97 0.70
CA GLN A 324 5.79 -6.72 -0.43
C GLN A 324 6.62 -7.91 0.05
N GLN A 325 7.46 -7.72 1.07
CA GLN A 325 8.24 -8.78 1.67
C GLN A 325 7.30 -9.84 2.26
N SER A 326 6.26 -9.44 2.97
CA SER A 326 5.29 -10.39 3.50
C SER A 326 4.58 -11.19 2.40
N LEU A 327 4.27 -10.56 1.26
CA LEU A 327 3.76 -11.24 0.08
C LEU A 327 4.76 -12.28 -0.46
N ARG A 328 6.03 -11.88 -0.66
CA ARG A 328 7.07 -12.74 -1.22
C ARG A 328 7.34 -13.95 -0.34
N ASP A 329 7.47 -13.73 0.96
CA ASP A 329 7.79 -14.77 1.94
C ASP A 329 6.63 -15.77 2.13
N ASN A 330 5.40 -15.38 1.77
CA ASN A 330 4.18 -16.17 1.98
C ASN A 330 3.28 -16.24 0.74
N ASN A 331 3.86 -16.20 -0.47
CA ASN A 331 3.12 -16.14 -1.72
C ASN A 331 2.27 -17.41 -2.02
N SER A 332 2.49 -18.47 -1.24
CA SER A 332 1.73 -19.71 -1.26
C SER A 332 0.66 -19.80 -0.16
N ASP A 333 0.53 -18.80 0.72
CA ASP A 333 -0.53 -18.75 1.72
C ASP A 333 -1.69 -17.88 1.22
N PRO A 334 -2.84 -18.48 0.86
CA PRO A 334 -4.01 -17.74 0.38
C PRO A 334 -4.47 -16.62 1.32
N ARG A 335 -4.25 -16.75 2.63
CA ARG A 335 -4.71 -15.76 3.61
C ARG A 335 -3.83 -14.51 3.62
N VAL A 336 -2.52 -14.69 3.51
CA VAL A 336 -1.58 -13.58 3.34
C VAL A 336 -1.89 -12.85 2.05
N VAL A 337 -2.03 -13.58 0.95
CA VAL A 337 -2.33 -13.00 -0.37
C VAL A 337 -3.66 -12.24 -0.36
N ALA A 338 -4.71 -12.79 0.26
CA ALA A 338 -6.00 -12.12 0.40
C ALA A 338 -5.96 -10.84 1.25
N SER A 339 -4.95 -10.70 2.11
CA SER A 339 -4.76 -9.51 2.96
C SER A 339 -4.04 -8.35 2.28
N ILE A 340 -3.56 -8.53 1.06
CA ILE A 340 -2.73 -7.55 0.36
C ILE A 340 -3.50 -6.88 -0.77
N LEU A 341 -3.56 -5.56 -0.72
CA LEU A 341 -4.11 -4.70 -1.76
C LEU A 341 -2.97 -4.07 -2.56
N ALA A 342 -2.67 -4.61 -3.75
CA ALA A 342 -1.55 -4.14 -4.58
C ALA A 342 -1.95 -3.21 -5.75
N LYS A 343 -3.14 -3.39 -6.34
CA LYS A 343 -3.59 -2.62 -7.52
C LYS A 343 -4.37 -1.35 -7.12
N ILE A 344 -3.86 -0.57 -6.16
CA ILE A 344 -4.58 0.58 -5.57
C ILE A 344 -4.93 1.65 -6.62
N LYS A 345 -3.98 1.99 -7.52
CA LYS A 345 -4.23 2.95 -8.61
C LYS A 345 -5.33 2.46 -9.57
N GLN A 346 -5.36 1.17 -9.89
CA GLN A 346 -6.39 0.58 -10.75
C GLN A 346 -7.76 0.48 -10.07
N TRP A 347 -7.81 0.36 -8.73
CA TRP A 347 -9.07 0.43 -8.00
C TRP A 347 -9.78 1.77 -8.20
N ALA A 348 -9.04 2.89 -8.26
CA ALA A 348 -9.60 4.22 -8.53
C ALA A 348 -10.21 4.36 -9.93
N LEU A 349 -9.75 3.57 -10.90
CA LEU A 349 -10.30 3.55 -12.27
C LEU A 349 -11.59 2.74 -12.40
N ARG A 350 -11.90 1.86 -11.43
CA ARG A 350 -13.08 1.00 -11.49
C ARG A 350 -14.30 1.76 -10.98
N GLU A 351 -15.03 2.38 -11.89
CA GLU A 351 -16.33 2.98 -11.59
C GLU A 351 -17.46 1.91 -11.50
N SER A 352 -18.68 2.35 -11.22
CA SER A 352 -19.86 1.58 -10.75
C SER A 352 -20.27 0.32 -11.52
N THR A 353 -19.64 0.01 -12.65
CA THR A 353 -19.94 -1.12 -13.55
C THR A 353 -19.09 -2.37 -13.31
N SER A 354 -18.04 -2.29 -12.48
CA SER A 354 -17.21 -3.43 -12.06
C SER A 354 -17.64 -4.02 -10.70
N PRO A 355 -17.41 -5.32 -10.44
CA PRO A 355 -17.53 -5.86 -9.08
C PRO A 355 -16.64 -5.05 -8.13
N ARG A 356 -17.21 -4.67 -6.98
CA ARG A 356 -16.46 -3.93 -5.97
C ARG A 356 -15.32 -4.79 -5.42
N VAL A 357 -14.16 -4.16 -5.27
CA VAL A 357 -12.97 -4.82 -4.72
C VAL A 357 -13.24 -5.21 -3.28
N ARG A 358 -12.94 -6.47 -2.95
CA ARG A 358 -13.02 -7.02 -1.60
C ARG A 358 -11.61 -7.28 -1.07
N LEU A 359 -11.43 -7.10 0.23
CA LEU A 359 -10.20 -7.41 0.95
C LEU A 359 -10.55 -8.16 2.22
N SER A 360 -9.62 -9.00 2.70
CA SER A 360 -9.72 -9.65 4.00
C SER A 360 -8.56 -9.22 4.88
N ASP A 361 -8.68 -9.28 6.20
CA ASP A 361 -7.53 -9.09 7.08
C ASP A 361 -6.84 -10.42 7.44
N ARG A 362 -5.80 -10.36 8.28
CA ARG A 362 -5.02 -11.54 8.69
C ARG A 362 -5.56 -12.27 9.93
N GLN A 363 -6.76 -11.96 10.44
CA GLN A 363 -7.24 -12.52 11.73
C GLN A 363 -7.66 -14.00 11.66
N GLU A 364 -7.38 -14.77 12.73
CA GLU A 364 -7.70 -16.21 12.88
C GLU A 364 -8.97 -16.40 13.75
N PRO A 365 -9.82 -17.44 13.53
CA PRO A 365 -9.76 -18.46 12.49
C PRO A 365 -10.37 -18.01 11.14
N GLN A 366 -11.05 -16.86 11.12
CA GLN A 366 -11.65 -16.25 9.92
C GLN A 366 -11.32 -14.75 9.92
N GLY A 367 -10.67 -14.30 8.84
CA GLY A 367 -10.44 -12.87 8.62
C GLY A 367 -11.75 -12.17 8.26
N MET A 368 -11.86 -10.89 8.58
CA MET A 368 -13.04 -10.10 8.24
C MET A 368 -12.95 -9.63 6.79
N GLU A 369 -13.98 -9.90 5.99
CA GLU A 369 -14.09 -9.41 4.63
C GLU A 369 -14.70 -8.01 4.59
N HIS A 370 -14.08 -7.13 3.80
CA HIS A 370 -14.50 -5.76 3.62
C HIS A 370 -14.62 -5.44 2.13
N GLU A 371 -15.79 -4.95 1.73
CA GLU A 371 -16.02 -4.41 0.40
C GLU A 371 -15.61 -2.93 0.37
N LEU A 372 -14.74 -2.55 -0.55
CA LEU A 372 -14.36 -1.17 -0.75
C LEU A 372 -15.48 -0.41 -1.48
N ALA A 373 -15.85 0.75 -0.92
CA ALA A 373 -16.73 1.68 -1.59
C ALA A 373 -16.06 2.23 -2.88
N ALA A 374 -16.87 2.82 -3.77
CA ALA A 374 -16.31 3.58 -4.89
C ALA A 374 -15.53 4.80 -4.37
N LEU A 375 -14.50 5.21 -5.10
CA LEU A 375 -13.72 6.38 -4.75
C LEU A 375 -14.61 7.64 -4.83
N THR A 376 -14.57 8.46 -3.79
CA THR A 376 -15.40 9.67 -3.67
C THR A 376 -14.52 10.92 -3.68
N LEU A 377 -15.00 11.98 -4.34
CA LEU A 377 -14.31 13.26 -4.40
C LEU A 377 -14.48 14.02 -3.07
N ARG A 378 -13.50 13.91 -2.17
CA ARG A 378 -13.51 14.60 -0.87
C ARG A 378 -12.34 15.58 -0.75
N ASN A 379 -12.48 16.78 -1.31
CA ASN A 379 -11.43 17.79 -1.16
C ASN A 379 -11.46 18.44 0.23
N PRO A 380 -10.30 18.70 0.86
CA PRO A 380 -10.23 19.60 2.00
C PRO A 380 -10.71 21.00 1.58
N VAL A 381 -11.52 21.65 2.43
CA VAL A 381 -11.99 23.01 2.16
C VAL A 381 -10.96 24.01 2.69
N ARG A 382 -10.45 24.87 1.80
CA ARG A 382 -9.45 25.89 2.17
C ARG A 382 -10.01 26.81 3.26
N GLY A 383 -9.25 26.97 4.35
CA GLY A 383 -9.64 27.80 5.49
C GLY A 383 -10.60 27.13 6.48
N GLN A 384 -11.02 25.88 6.25
CA GLN A 384 -11.77 25.09 7.23
C GLN A 384 -10.89 23.96 7.77
N ALA A 385 -11.02 23.68 9.08
CA ALA A 385 -10.36 22.53 9.66
C ALA A 385 -10.96 21.25 9.05
N MET A 386 -10.09 20.35 8.58
CA MET A 386 -10.51 19.02 8.15
C MET A 386 -11.13 18.26 9.31
N GLN A 387 -12.15 17.47 9.01
CA GLN A 387 -12.77 16.56 9.96
C GLN A 387 -12.82 15.15 9.37
N VAL A 388 -12.90 14.18 10.28
CA VAL A 388 -13.11 12.77 9.98
C VAL A 388 -14.37 12.29 10.70
N SER A 389 -15.09 11.37 10.08
CA SER A 389 -16.31 10.77 10.60
C SER A 389 -16.24 9.25 10.52
N PRO A 390 -16.82 8.49 11.47
CA PRO A 390 -16.99 7.05 11.31
C PRO A 390 -17.85 6.63 10.10
N GLN A 391 -18.61 7.57 9.50
CA GLN A 391 -19.38 7.33 8.27
C GLN A 391 -18.58 7.59 6.99
N ASP A 392 -17.35 8.12 7.11
CA ASP A 392 -16.48 8.32 5.96
C ASP A 392 -16.15 6.98 5.29
N PRO A 393 -16.29 6.84 3.96
CA PRO A 393 -15.82 5.65 3.28
C PRO A 393 -14.31 5.52 3.43
N PHE A 394 -13.85 4.29 3.68
CA PHE A 394 -12.43 3.98 3.73
C PHE A 394 -11.81 4.17 2.35
N ASP A 395 -10.72 4.93 2.31
CA ASP A 395 -10.00 5.27 1.10
C ASP A 395 -8.54 4.77 1.23
N PRO A 396 -8.17 3.68 0.54
CA PRO A 396 -6.80 3.16 0.58
C PRO A 396 -5.77 4.11 -0.04
N ILE A 397 -6.16 5.02 -0.95
CA ILE A 397 -5.24 6.04 -1.50
C ILE A 397 -4.95 7.10 -0.44
N GLU A 398 -5.97 7.54 0.30
CA GLU A 398 -5.79 8.47 1.42
C GLU A 398 -4.84 7.88 2.49
N LEU A 399 -5.04 6.60 2.86
CA LEU A 399 -4.16 5.91 3.80
C LEU A 399 -2.73 5.77 3.26
N TYR A 400 -2.57 5.40 1.99
CA TYR A 400 -1.25 5.27 1.37
C TYR A 400 -0.53 6.62 1.31
N ALA A 401 -1.21 7.70 0.91
CA ALA A 401 -0.67 9.06 0.91
C ALA A 401 -0.31 9.56 2.31
N TRP A 402 -1.04 9.12 3.35
CA TRP A 402 -0.68 9.40 4.73
C TRP A 402 0.65 8.76 5.13
N PHE A 403 0.87 7.48 4.78
CA PHE A 403 2.16 6.83 4.98
C PHE A 403 3.32 7.52 4.23
N LEU A 404 3.09 7.89 2.96
CA LEU A 404 4.06 8.71 2.21
C LEU A 404 4.36 10.01 2.96
N GLY A 405 3.31 10.69 3.41
CA GLY A 405 3.40 11.93 4.17
C GLY A 405 4.25 11.80 5.44
N LEU A 406 4.08 10.73 6.22
CA LEU A 406 4.92 10.49 7.41
C LEU A 406 6.42 10.35 7.06
N HIS A 407 6.73 9.72 5.92
CA HIS A 407 8.10 9.52 5.46
C HIS A 407 8.71 10.76 4.85
N ILE A 408 7.92 11.56 4.11
CA ILE A 408 8.34 12.84 3.55
C ILE A 408 8.57 13.84 4.69
N ASN A 409 7.57 13.99 5.56
CA ASN A 409 7.49 14.95 6.66
C ASN A 409 8.07 14.38 7.97
N TRP A 410 9.30 13.85 7.89
CA TRP A 410 10.01 13.29 9.03
C TRP A 410 10.82 14.37 9.77
N ARG A 411 10.90 14.27 11.10
CA ARG A 411 11.50 15.29 11.98
C ARG A 411 12.94 15.68 11.61
N GLY A 412 13.75 14.72 11.17
CA GLY A 412 15.13 14.99 10.74
C GLY A 412 15.22 15.73 9.40
N ARG A 413 14.16 15.70 8.59
CA ARG A 413 14.08 16.39 7.28
C ARG A 413 13.33 17.71 7.38
N GLY A 414 12.27 17.77 8.16
CA GLY A 414 11.34 18.90 8.25
C GLY A 414 9.99 18.58 7.59
N LEU A 415 9.21 19.63 7.33
CA LEU A 415 7.86 19.55 6.81
C LEU A 415 7.81 20.18 5.41
N PHE A 416 7.18 19.49 4.46
CA PHE A 416 6.97 19.99 3.10
C PHE A 416 5.51 20.40 2.95
N LEU A 417 5.25 21.36 2.06
CA LEU A 417 3.88 21.83 1.81
C LEU A 417 3.52 21.85 0.32
N ARG A 418 4.49 21.70 -0.60
CA ARG A 418 4.26 21.74 -2.04
C ARG A 418 4.53 20.37 -2.65
N TYR A 419 3.46 19.71 -3.07
CA TYR A 419 3.50 18.37 -3.64
C TYR A 419 2.99 18.40 -5.08
N TYR A 420 3.74 17.80 -5.98
CA TYR A 420 3.41 17.71 -7.40
C TYR A 420 3.33 16.26 -7.82
N MET A 421 2.33 15.94 -8.64
CA MET A 421 2.04 14.59 -9.11
C MET A 421 1.98 14.54 -10.63
N THR A 422 2.19 13.34 -11.16
CA THR A 422 1.94 12.98 -12.56
C THR A 422 0.75 12.04 -12.68
N PHE A 423 0.09 12.08 -13.83
CA PHE A 423 -0.95 11.12 -14.19
C PHE A 423 -0.75 10.64 -15.64
N PRO A 424 -1.25 9.44 -15.99
CA PRO A 424 -1.33 9.02 -17.38
C PRO A 424 -2.25 9.94 -18.17
N VAL A 425 -1.95 10.13 -19.46
CA VAL A 425 -2.73 11.02 -20.34
C VAL A 425 -4.18 10.51 -20.51
N ALA A 426 -4.37 9.20 -20.50
CA ALA A 426 -5.66 8.56 -20.72
C ALA A 426 -6.64 8.63 -19.53
N TYR A 427 -6.23 9.12 -18.36
CA TYR A 427 -7.10 9.14 -17.18
C TYR A 427 -8.15 10.24 -17.29
N PRO A 428 -9.46 9.94 -17.11
CA PRO A 428 -10.50 10.95 -17.04
C PRO A 428 -10.23 11.96 -15.92
N ARG A 429 -10.60 13.22 -16.15
CA ARG A 429 -10.38 14.30 -15.20
C ARG A 429 -11.01 14.02 -13.84
N GLU A 430 -12.22 13.48 -13.81
CA GLU A 430 -12.92 13.14 -12.57
C GLU A 430 -12.12 12.16 -11.71
N VAL A 431 -11.51 11.14 -12.33
CA VAL A 431 -10.66 10.17 -11.62
C VAL A 431 -9.41 10.84 -11.08
N LYS A 432 -8.75 11.70 -11.87
CA LYS A 432 -7.57 12.46 -11.41
C LYS A 432 -7.91 13.36 -10.22
N ASP A 433 -9.03 14.07 -10.28
CA ASP A 433 -9.51 14.95 -9.21
C ASP A 433 -9.80 14.17 -7.93
N LYS A 434 -10.41 12.98 -8.04
CA LYS A 434 -10.64 12.06 -6.91
C LYS A 434 -9.33 11.61 -6.27
N ILE A 435 -8.36 11.15 -7.07
CA ILE A 435 -7.04 10.72 -6.56
C ILE A 435 -6.29 11.89 -5.91
N LEU A 436 -6.27 13.07 -6.54
CA LEU A 436 -5.68 14.28 -5.97
C LEU A 436 -6.33 14.65 -4.64
N ALA A 437 -7.66 14.53 -4.51
CA ALA A 437 -8.36 14.78 -3.25
C ALA A 437 -7.90 13.81 -2.15
N SER A 438 -7.78 12.51 -2.44
CA SER A 438 -7.25 11.50 -1.52
C SER A 438 -5.82 11.82 -1.08
N PHE A 439 -4.95 12.23 -2.02
CA PHE A 439 -3.58 12.64 -1.71
C PHE A 439 -3.52 13.91 -0.86
N ARG A 440 -4.32 14.94 -1.18
CA ARG A 440 -4.47 16.16 -0.36
C ARG A 440 -4.84 15.80 1.06
N ARG A 441 -5.82 14.92 1.24
CA ARG A 441 -6.25 14.44 2.55
C ARG A 441 -5.12 13.69 3.26
N GLY A 442 -4.58 12.63 2.66
CA GLY A 442 -3.56 11.79 3.30
C GLY A 442 -2.30 12.57 3.69
N LEU A 443 -1.75 13.37 2.78
CA LEU A 443 -0.57 14.21 3.04
C LEU A 443 -0.86 15.23 4.14
N MET A 444 -2.01 15.92 4.09
CA MET A 444 -2.41 16.88 5.12
C MET A 444 -2.55 16.21 6.50
N ARG A 445 -3.16 15.02 6.56
CA ARG A 445 -3.33 14.25 7.80
C ARG A 445 -1.99 13.75 8.39
N SER A 446 -0.91 13.71 7.61
CA SER A 446 0.43 13.37 8.12
C SER A 446 1.12 14.52 8.87
N LEU A 447 0.66 15.76 8.65
CA LEU A 447 1.23 16.96 9.25
C LEU A 447 0.80 17.13 10.71
N PRO A 448 1.57 17.86 11.54
CA PRO A 448 1.14 18.23 12.89
C PRO A 448 -0.11 19.10 12.86
N ALA A 449 -1.09 18.83 13.73
CA ALA A 449 -2.36 19.56 13.79
C ALA A 449 -2.16 21.07 13.98
N THR A 450 -1.17 21.45 14.80
CA THR A 450 -0.86 22.85 15.11
C THR A 450 -0.32 23.63 13.92
N LEU A 451 0.24 22.97 12.90
CA LEU A 451 0.71 23.65 11.68
C LEU A 451 -0.44 24.25 10.89
N VAL A 452 -1.64 23.66 10.94
CA VAL A 452 -2.79 24.10 10.12
C VAL A 452 -3.24 25.52 10.46
N GLY A 453 -3.02 25.97 11.70
CA GLY A 453 -3.30 27.33 12.15
C GLY A 453 -2.20 28.34 11.81
N GLU A 454 -1.04 27.88 11.32
CA GLU A 454 0.13 28.71 11.07
C GLU A 454 0.07 29.34 9.67
N ARG A 455 0.64 30.54 9.52
CA ARG A 455 0.67 31.26 8.24
C ARG A 455 1.34 30.45 7.12
N ALA A 456 2.35 29.66 7.47
CA ALA A 456 3.09 28.82 6.52
C ALA A 456 2.18 27.83 5.80
N PHE A 457 1.11 27.33 6.45
CA PHE A 457 0.20 26.35 5.88
C PHE A 457 -0.57 26.85 4.66
N ALA A 458 -0.64 28.17 4.44
CA ALA A 458 -1.22 28.75 3.23
C ALA A 458 -0.52 28.29 1.93
N GLN A 459 0.69 27.73 2.03
CA GLN A 459 1.48 27.16 0.94
C GLN A 459 1.13 25.70 0.62
N PHE A 460 0.28 25.04 1.43
CA PHE A 460 -0.09 23.64 1.21
C PHE A 460 -0.79 23.48 -0.14
N ALA A 461 -0.18 22.70 -1.04
CA ALA A 461 -0.67 22.44 -2.37
C ALA A 461 -0.34 21.00 -2.78
N VAL A 462 -1.30 20.33 -3.42
CA VAL A 462 -1.11 19.06 -4.11
C VAL A 462 -1.74 19.18 -5.48
N GLU A 463 -0.93 19.12 -6.53
CA GLU A 463 -1.32 19.49 -7.89
C GLU A 463 -0.76 18.50 -8.92
N GLU A 464 -1.53 18.22 -9.97
CA GLU A 464 -0.99 17.60 -11.20
C GLU A 464 -0.13 18.64 -11.91
N ARG A 465 1.07 18.24 -12.35
CA ARG A 465 1.99 19.17 -13.01
C ARG A 465 2.32 18.82 -14.46
N ALA A 466 2.38 17.54 -14.79
CA ALA A 466 2.64 17.05 -16.14
C ALA A 466 2.13 15.62 -16.31
N SER A 467 2.08 15.13 -17.55
CA SER A 467 1.91 13.71 -17.81
C SER A 467 3.16 12.91 -17.43
N GLU A 468 3.00 11.62 -17.11
CA GLU A 468 4.12 10.72 -16.79
C GLU A 468 5.19 10.70 -17.91
N PRO A 469 4.85 10.55 -19.21
CA PRO A 469 5.84 10.55 -20.29
C PRO A 469 6.56 11.89 -20.47
N ALA A 470 5.84 13.01 -20.28
CA ALA A 470 6.44 14.35 -20.38
C ALA A 470 7.47 14.60 -19.28
N ALA A 471 7.11 14.24 -18.05
CA ALA A 471 8.03 14.30 -16.92
C ALA A 471 9.24 13.38 -17.15
N TYR A 472 9.05 12.17 -17.68
CA TYR A 472 10.15 11.27 -18.02
C TYR A 472 11.11 11.89 -19.06
N ALA A 473 10.58 12.42 -20.16
CA ALA A 473 11.38 13.07 -21.19
C ALA A 473 12.19 14.24 -20.60
N ALA A 474 11.56 15.10 -19.80
CA ALA A 474 12.23 16.18 -19.10
C ALA A 474 13.32 15.67 -18.14
N GLY A 475 13.13 14.53 -17.48
CA GLY A 475 14.13 13.94 -16.60
C GLY A 475 15.35 13.36 -17.33
N VAL A 476 15.14 12.73 -18.49
CA VAL A 476 16.14 11.88 -19.16
C VAL A 476 16.94 12.60 -20.25
N MET A 477 16.34 13.56 -20.98
CA MET A 477 17.02 14.25 -22.09
C MET A 477 18.39 14.85 -21.70
N PRO A 478 18.56 15.54 -20.56
CA PRO A 478 19.86 16.07 -20.16
C PRO A 478 20.90 14.98 -19.91
N CYS A 479 20.49 13.84 -19.33
CA CYS A 479 21.37 12.71 -19.05
C CYS A 479 21.88 12.04 -20.34
N LEU A 480 21.09 12.09 -21.41
CA LEU A 480 21.47 11.62 -22.74
C LEU A 480 22.32 12.65 -23.52
N GLY A 481 22.54 13.84 -22.96
CA GLY A 481 23.26 14.93 -23.63
C GLY A 481 22.45 15.57 -24.77
N ILE A 482 21.14 15.34 -24.83
CA ILE A 482 20.25 15.91 -25.83
C ILE A 482 19.86 17.32 -25.41
N LYS A 483 20.08 18.30 -26.29
CA LYS A 483 19.81 19.72 -26.07
C LYS A 483 18.68 20.20 -26.99
N PRO A 484 17.93 21.24 -26.60
CA PRO A 484 16.90 21.79 -27.46
C PRO A 484 17.54 22.50 -28.66
N ASP A 485 16.83 22.53 -29.79
CA ASP A 485 17.22 23.26 -31.00
C ASP A 485 16.07 24.15 -31.50
N ILE A 486 16.40 25.11 -32.36
CA ILE A 486 15.44 26.06 -32.96
C ILE A 486 14.40 25.31 -33.81
N GLU A 487 14.83 24.34 -34.62
CA GLU A 487 13.91 23.54 -35.46
C GLU A 487 13.06 22.57 -34.63
N GLY A 488 13.52 22.25 -33.41
CA GLY A 488 12.88 21.29 -32.51
C GLY A 488 13.22 19.84 -32.87
N PHE A 489 13.70 19.08 -31.89
CA PHE A 489 13.94 17.65 -32.06
C PHE A 489 12.68 16.85 -31.83
N ALA A 490 12.28 16.02 -32.79
CA ALA A 490 11.18 15.09 -32.60
C ALA A 490 11.57 13.98 -31.62
N TYR A 491 10.70 13.73 -30.64
CA TYR A 491 10.85 12.61 -29.73
C TYR A 491 9.56 11.80 -29.61
N ALA A 492 9.73 10.56 -29.17
CA ALA A 492 8.65 9.66 -28.85
C ALA A 492 8.99 8.89 -27.58
N VAL A 493 8.05 8.80 -26.63
CA VAL A 493 8.22 8.00 -25.41
C VAL A 493 7.38 6.74 -25.52
N PHE A 494 7.99 5.59 -25.24
CA PHE A 494 7.31 4.31 -25.08
C PHE A 494 7.40 3.91 -23.60
N ASP A 495 6.39 4.26 -22.81
CA ASP A 495 6.36 3.97 -21.37
C ASP A 495 5.66 2.65 -21.10
N PHE A 496 6.44 1.58 -20.99
CA PHE A 496 5.94 0.25 -20.67
C PHE A 496 5.90 0.05 -19.15
N GLY A 497 4.74 0.38 -18.58
CA GLY A 497 4.46 0.31 -17.16
C GLY A 497 4.01 -1.07 -16.64
N GLY A 498 3.60 -1.08 -15.37
CA GLY A 498 3.03 -2.27 -14.73
C GLY A 498 1.59 -2.57 -15.15
N GLY A 499 0.79 -1.54 -15.39
CA GLY A 499 -0.64 -1.67 -15.70
C GLY A 499 -1.03 -1.31 -17.12
N THR A 500 -0.31 -0.42 -17.78
CA THR A 500 -0.58 0.12 -19.11
C THR A 500 0.74 0.37 -19.84
N THR A 501 0.66 0.59 -21.14
CA THR A 501 1.74 1.18 -21.92
C THR A 501 1.24 2.48 -22.50
N ASP A 502 1.94 3.58 -22.23
CA ASP A 502 1.54 4.92 -22.67
C ASP A 502 2.56 5.47 -23.68
N PHE A 503 2.05 6.10 -24.74
CA PHE A 503 2.85 6.70 -25.81
C PHE A 503 2.67 8.22 -25.79
N ASP A 504 3.78 8.93 -25.93
CA ASP A 504 3.79 10.38 -26.02
C ASP A 504 4.71 10.84 -27.15
N PHE A 505 4.25 11.81 -27.93
CA PHE A 505 4.93 12.31 -29.12
C PHE A 505 5.00 13.84 -29.07
N GLY A 506 6.19 14.38 -29.37
CA GLY A 506 6.42 15.80 -29.23
C GLY A 506 7.67 16.33 -29.92
N TYR A 507 7.88 17.63 -29.76
CA TYR A 507 9.11 18.35 -30.12
C TYR A 507 9.78 18.93 -28.88
N TYR A 508 11.09 18.77 -28.80
CA TYR A 508 11.94 19.43 -27.80
C TYR A 508 12.69 20.59 -28.46
N ARG A 509 12.30 21.82 -28.13
CA ARG A 509 12.70 23.03 -28.84
C ARG A 509 13.17 24.14 -27.90
N LEU A 510 13.84 25.13 -28.48
CA LEU A 510 14.11 26.40 -27.81
C LEU A 510 12.80 27.20 -27.61
N PRO A 511 12.74 28.04 -26.57
CA PRO A 511 11.60 28.92 -26.31
C PRO A 511 11.41 29.95 -27.43
N THR A 512 10.17 30.41 -27.63
CA THR A 512 9.92 31.63 -28.41
C THR A 512 10.38 32.86 -27.63
N PRO A 513 10.55 34.04 -28.26
CA PRO A 513 10.91 35.27 -27.53
C PRO A 513 9.98 35.60 -26.35
N GLU A 514 8.68 35.34 -26.49
CA GLU A 514 7.70 35.55 -25.41
C GLU A 514 7.89 34.55 -24.26
N GLU A 515 8.23 33.29 -24.58
CA GLU A 515 8.52 32.27 -23.58
C GLU A 515 9.86 32.53 -22.87
N GLU A 516 10.85 33.07 -23.58
CA GLU A 516 12.12 33.53 -23.02
C GLU A 516 11.91 34.71 -22.07
N ASP A 517 11.04 35.66 -22.42
CA ASP A 517 10.62 36.77 -21.53
C ASP A 517 9.89 36.28 -20.27
N GLU A 518 9.24 35.10 -20.32
CA GLU A 518 8.68 34.40 -19.15
C GLU A 518 9.75 33.65 -18.30
N GLY A 519 11.03 33.74 -18.69
CA GLY A 519 12.16 33.07 -18.05
C GLY A 519 12.28 31.58 -18.39
N LYS A 520 11.85 31.17 -19.59
CA LYS A 520 12.00 29.79 -20.08
C LYS A 520 13.24 29.62 -20.94
N GLU A 521 13.86 28.46 -20.84
CA GLU A 521 15.07 28.08 -21.59
C GLU A 521 14.86 26.78 -22.40
N GLU A 522 13.90 25.95 -22.01
CA GLU A 522 13.63 24.64 -22.59
C GLU A 522 12.11 24.45 -22.75
N VAL A 523 11.65 23.99 -23.93
CA VAL A 523 10.23 23.73 -24.17
C VAL A 523 10.00 22.34 -24.73
N PHE A 524 9.19 21.56 -24.02
CA PHE A 524 8.63 20.29 -24.48
C PHE A 524 7.21 20.53 -24.99
N GLU A 525 6.97 20.23 -26.26
CA GLU A 525 5.68 20.45 -26.90
C GLU A 525 5.05 19.12 -27.33
N HIS A 526 3.91 18.80 -26.73
CA HIS A 526 3.18 17.55 -26.90
C HIS A 526 1.96 17.76 -27.78
N PHE A 527 1.77 16.88 -28.77
CA PHE A 527 0.63 16.95 -29.70
C PHE A 527 0.06 15.58 -30.09
N GLY A 528 0.64 14.50 -29.60
CA GLY A 528 0.11 13.15 -29.83
C GLY A 528 0.26 12.31 -28.56
N ALA A 529 -0.83 11.69 -28.14
CA ALA A 529 -0.83 10.67 -27.10
C ALA A 529 -1.64 9.47 -27.58
N ALA A 530 -1.14 8.29 -27.27
CA ALA A 530 -1.81 7.02 -27.53
C ALA A 530 -1.35 6.03 -26.47
N GLY A 531 -1.81 4.79 -26.55
CA GLY A 531 -1.36 3.77 -25.62
C GLY A 531 -2.08 2.46 -25.81
N ASP A 532 -1.77 1.54 -24.91
CA ASP A 532 -2.36 0.21 -24.85
C ASP A 532 -2.68 -0.13 -23.39
N LYS A 533 -3.97 -0.05 -23.05
CA LYS A 533 -4.47 -0.28 -21.69
C LYS A 533 -4.32 -1.73 -21.22
N PHE A 534 -4.07 -2.65 -22.14
CA PHE A 534 -3.93 -4.08 -21.85
C PHE A 534 -2.46 -4.56 -21.89
N LEU A 535 -1.54 -3.72 -22.38
CA LEU A 535 -0.11 -4.02 -22.37
C LEU A 535 0.52 -3.45 -21.09
N GLY A 536 0.58 -4.25 -20.04
CA GLY A 536 1.26 -3.92 -18.79
C GLY A 536 1.84 -5.18 -18.18
N GLY A 537 2.95 -5.08 -17.44
CA GLY A 537 3.58 -6.26 -16.83
C GLY A 537 2.62 -7.13 -16.00
N GLU A 538 1.73 -6.52 -15.21
CA GLU A 538 0.73 -7.24 -14.42
C GLU A 538 -0.42 -7.79 -15.27
N ASN A 539 -0.83 -7.10 -16.33
CA ASN A 539 -1.87 -7.60 -17.25
C ASN A 539 -1.36 -8.80 -18.04
N LEU A 540 -0.08 -8.79 -18.43
CA LEU A 540 0.59 -9.94 -19.04
C LEU A 540 0.61 -11.11 -18.07
N LEU A 541 1.02 -10.90 -16.81
CA LEU A 541 1.01 -11.95 -15.79
C LEU A 541 -0.38 -12.54 -15.53
N GLU A 542 -1.42 -11.70 -15.49
CA GLU A 542 -2.81 -12.15 -15.33
C GLU A 542 -3.26 -13.01 -16.52
N ASN A 543 -2.88 -12.63 -17.74
CA ASN A 543 -3.09 -13.44 -18.95
C ASN A 543 -2.29 -14.76 -18.94
N LEU A 544 -1.06 -14.77 -18.43
CA LEU A 544 -0.30 -16.01 -18.25
C LEU A 544 -1.01 -16.95 -17.27
N ALA A 545 -1.47 -16.42 -16.13
CA ALA A 545 -2.22 -17.18 -15.14
C ALA A 545 -3.51 -17.75 -15.74
N TYR A 546 -4.26 -16.95 -16.50
CA TYR A 546 -5.46 -17.40 -17.22
C TYR A 546 -5.18 -18.53 -18.19
N ARG A 547 -4.08 -18.46 -18.96
CA ARG A 547 -3.67 -19.52 -19.90
C ARG A 547 -3.29 -20.81 -19.21
N VAL A 548 -2.55 -20.75 -18.10
CA VAL A 548 -2.21 -21.92 -17.29
C VAL A 548 -3.48 -22.53 -16.68
N PHE A 549 -4.35 -21.73 -16.09
CA PHE A 549 -5.65 -22.19 -15.58
C PHE A 549 -6.46 -22.91 -16.68
N ARG A 550 -6.57 -22.29 -17.87
CA ARG A 550 -7.30 -22.86 -19.02
C ARG A 550 -6.73 -24.17 -19.52
N HIS A 551 -5.43 -24.38 -19.41
CA HIS A 551 -4.82 -25.65 -19.75
C HIS A 551 -5.15 -26.75 -18.73
N ASN A 552 -5.43 -26.37 -17.48
CA ASN A 552 -5.65 -27.27 -16.34
C ASN A 552 -7.13 -27.36 -15.92
N LEU A 553 -8.08 -27.24 -16.85
CA LEU A 553 -9.51 -27.25 -16.54
C LEU A 553 -9.98 -28.53 -15.84
N ASP A 554 -9.37 -29.68 -16.13
CA ASP A 554 -9.75 -30.94 -15.51
C ASP A 554 -9.42 -30.98 -14.01
N VAL A 555 -8.24 -30.48 -13.64
CA VAL A 555 -7.84 -30.31 -12.23
C VAL A 555 -8.78 -29.32 -11.54
N CYS A 556 -9.06 -28.19 -12.20
CA CYS A 556 -9.98 -27.18 -11.66
C CYS A 556 -11.40 -27.72 -11.49
N ARG A 557 -11.84 -28.65 -12.34
CA ARG A 557 -13.15 -29.29 -12.26
C ARG A 557 -13.23 -30.27 -11.10
N ASP A 558 -12.24 -31.14 -10.94
CA ASP A 558 -12.17 -32.11 -9.83
C ASP A 558 -12.14 -31.38 -8.48
N LYS A 559 -11.28 -30.35 -8.38
CA LYS A 559 -11.05 -29.60 -7.15
C LYS A 559 -11.98 -28.40 -6.94
N LYS A 560 -12.89 -28.13 -7.88
CA LYS A 560 -13.81 -26.97 -7.87
C LYS A 560 -13.08 -25.64 -7.65
N ILE A 561 -12.04 -25.40 -8.43
CA ILE A 561 -11.23 -24.18 -8.38
C ILE A 561 -11.75 -23.18 -9.41
N ALA A 562 -11.81 -21.91 -9.03
CA ALA A 562 -12.15 -20.79 -9.89
C ALA A 562 -11.02 -19.74 -9.92
N PHE A 563 -10.96 -18.96 -11.00
CA PHE A 563 -10.02 -17.88 -11.27
C PHE A 563 -10.76 -16.64 -11.78
N THR A 564 -10.11 -15.48 -11.75
CA THR A 564 -10.62 -14.27 -12.39
C THR A 564 -10.32 -14.29 -13.90
N ARG A 565 -11.14 -13.58 -14.67
CA ARG A 565 -10.91 -13.38 -16.11
C ARG A 565 -10.11 -12.09 -16.31
N PRO A 566 -8.98 -12.10 -17.04
CA PRO A 566 -8.32 -10.87 -17.49
C PRO A 566 -9.28 -10.02 -18.34
N LEU A 567 -9.11 -8.70 -18.32
CA LEU A 567 -10.03 -7.78 -19.00
C LEU A 567 -10.12 -8.03 -20.51
N ASP A 568 -9.00 -8.36 -21.16
CA ASP A 568 -8.87 -8.57 -22.60
C ASP A 568 -8.96 -10.05 -23.04
N ALA A 569 -9.23 -10.97 -22.10
CA ALA A 569 -9.31 -12.40 -22.40
C ALA A 569 -10.72 -12.83 -22.82
N GLU A 570 -10.81 -13.66 -23.87
CA GLU A 570 -12.06 -14.29 -24.32
C GLU A 570 -12.56 -15.34 -23.33
N GLU A 571 -13.89 -15.45 -23.21
CA GLU A 571 -14.55 -16.58 -22.54
C GLU A 571 -14.35 -17.89 -23.31
N PHE A 572 -14.52 -19.01 -22.61
CA PHE A 572 -14.52 -20.33 -23.23
C PHE A 572 -15.83 -21.07 -22.91
N ALA A 573 -16.18 -22.03 -23.75
CA ALA A 573 -17.40 -22.83 -23.57
C ALA A 573 -17.36 -23.58 -22.22
N GLY A 574 -18.42 -23.44 -21.42
CA GLY A 574 -18.51 -24.06 -20.09
C GLY A 574 -17.72 -23.32 -19.00
N SER A 575 -17.45 -22.02 -19.16
CA SER A 575 -16.65 -21.21 -18.23
C SER A 575 -17.40 -20.73 -16.98
N GLU A 576 -18.72 -20.90 -16.91
CA GLU A 576 -19.62 -20.31 -15.90
C GLU A 576 -19.22 -20.68 -14.46
N MET A 577 -18.67 -21.89 -14.30
CA MET A 577 -18.28 -22.40 -12.98
C MET A 577 -16.82 -22.12 -12.62
N PHE A 578 -16.03 -21.61 -13.54
CA PHE A 578 -14.58 -21.44 -13.39
C PHE A 578 -14.12 -19.98 -13.42
N LEU A 579 -14.86 -19.10 -14.09
CA LEU A 579 -14.60 -17.67 -14.13
C LEU A 579 -15.50 -16.96 -13.13
N GLN A 580 -14.91 -16.49 -12.03
CA GLN A 580 -15.66 -15.87 -10.94
C GLN A 580 -14.98 -14.59 -10.47
N GLN A 581 -15.81 -13.69 -9.94
CA GLN A 581 -15.37 -12.43 -9.32
C GLN A 581 -15.41 -12.55 -7.78
N THR A 582 -14.97 -13.68 -7.25
CA THR A 582 -14.92 -13.94 -5.79
C THR A 582 -13.54 -13.63 -5.23
N GLN A 583 -13.45 -13.45 -3.91
CA GLN A 583 -12.17 -13.31 -3.23
C GLN A 583 -11.27 -14.54 -3.45
N ALA A 584 -11.83 -15.75 -3.34
CA ALA A 584 -11.10 -16.99 -3.59
C ALA A 584 -10.49 -17.04 -5.00
N ALA A 585 -11.27 -16.67 -6.03
CA ALA A 585 -10.78 -16.62 -7.42
C ALA A 585 -9.69 -15.57 -7.61
N SER A 586 -9.83 -14.41 -6.97
CA SER A 586 -8.82 -13.34 -7.01
C SER A 586 -7.51 -13.77 -6.34
N THR A 587 -7.61 -14.40 -5.17
CA THR A 587 -6.46 -14.98 -4.45
C THR A 587 -5.76 -16.07 -5.26
N ASN A 588 -6.52 -17.02 -5.84
CA ASN A 588 -5.95 -18.07 -6.69
C ASN A 588 -5.19 -17.50 -7.89
N THR A 589 -5.76 -16.47 -8.52
CA THR A 589 -5.13 -15.77 -9.65
C THR A 589 -3.84 -15.10 -9.21
N ALA A 590 -3.85 -14.35 -8.10
CA ALA A 590 -2.67 -13.68 -7.56
C ALA A 590 -1.55 -14.66 -7.18
N MET A 591 -1.89 -15.81 -6.57
CA MET A 591 -0.93 -16.87 -6.24
C MET A 591 -0.26 -17.44 -7.49
N LEU A 592 -1.05 -17.74 -8.53
CA LEU A 592 -0.51 -18.25 -9.78
C LEU A 592 0.32 -17.20 -10.53
N MET A 593 -0.09 -15.93 -10.53
CA MET A 593 0.71 -14.82 -11.04
C MET A 593 2.07 -14.74 -10.35
N SER A 594 2.11 -14.89 -9.01
CA SER A 594 3.37 -14.89 -8.26
C SER A 594 4.32 -16.00 -8.68
N ARG A 595 3.81 -17.17 -9.10
CA ARG A 595 4.63 -18.28 -9.63
C ARG A 595 5.12 -18.04 -11.04
N LEU A 596 4.36 -17.32 -11.85
CA LEU A 596 4.69 -17.03 -13.25
C LEU A 596 5.56 -15.78 -13.41
N ARG A 597 5.67 -14.94 -12.37
CA ARG A 597 6.47 -13.70 -12.37
C ARG A 597 7.92 -13.88 -12.84
N PRO A 598 8.69 -14.91 -12.40
CA PRO A 598 10.04 -15.13 -12.89
C PRO A 598 10.12 -15.33 -14.42
N LEU A 599 9.10 -15.93 -15.05
CA LEU A 599 9.09 -16.10 -16.51
C LEU A 599 9.04 -14.76 -17.24
N TRP A 600 8.25 -13.81 -16.73
CA TRP A 600 8.16 -12.46 -17.28
C TRP A 600 9.40 -11.62 -16.98
N GLU A 601 9.85 -11.60 -15.73
CA GLU A 601 10.91 -10.70 -15.27
C GLU A 601 12.33 -11.22 -15.57
N LYS A 602 12.54 -12.53 -15.54
CA LYS A 602 13.86 -13.18 -15.74
C LYS A 602 13.94 -14.02 -17.02
N GLY A 603 12.81 -14.21 -17.73
CA GLY A 603 12.75 -15.03 -18.95
C GLY A 603 12.64 -16.54 -18.72
N ALA A 604 12.64 -17.00 -17.46
CA ALA A 604 12.57 -18.42 -17.11
C ALA A 604 11.85 -18.66 -15.78
N LEU A 605 11.19 -19.82 -15.66
CA LEU A 605 10.61 -20.29 -14.40
C LEU A 605 11.68 -20.89 -13.50
N GLU A 606 11.48 -20.82 -12.18
CA GLU A 606 12.38 -21.43 -11.20
C GLU A 606 12.26 -22.97 -11.22
N ASN A 607 11.06 -23.46 -11.49
CA ASN A 607 10.77 -24.89 -11.61
C ASN A 607 10.85 -25.35 -13.07
N THR A 608 11.67 -26.35 -13.32
CA THR A 608 11.89 -26.94 -14.66
C THR A 608 11.05 -28.19 -14.94
N SER A 609 10.31 -28.70 -13.96
CA SER A 609 9.49 -29.92 -14.11
C SER A 609 8.26 -29.73 -15.00
N GLY A 610 7.85 -28.49 -15.24
CA GLY A 610 6.60 -28.17 -15.94
C GLY A 610 5.34 -28.42 -15.11
N ILE A 611 5.44 -28.77 -13.83
CA ILE A 611 4.30 -28.96 -12.92
C ILE A 611 4.51 -28.12 -11.67
N GLU A 612 3.59 -27.20 -11.39
CA GLU A 612 3.53 -26.43 -10.14
C GLU A 612 2.52 -27.04 -9.17
N THR A 613 2.92 -27.19 -7.90
CA THR A 613 2.00 -27.57 -6.83
C THR A 613 1.63 -26.34 -6.01
N LEU A 614 0.33 -26.05 -5.91
CA LEU A 614 -0.21 -24.89 -5.20
C LEU A 614 -1.42 -25.29 -4.34
N ASP A 615 -1.48 -24.75 -3.14
CA ASP A 615 -2.66 -24.88 -2.27
C ASP A 615 -3.63 -23.74 -2.57
N LEU A 616 -4.58 -24.01 -3.46
CA LEU A 616 -5.58 -23.04 -3.93
C LEU A 616 -6.85 -23.12 -3.10
N LEU A 617 -7.67 -22.07 -3.19
CA LEU A 617 -8.98 -22.04 -2.55
C LEU A 617 -10.05 -22.61 -3.48
N ASP A 618 -10.81 -23.58 -2.98
CA ASP A 618 -12.00 -24.07 -3.65
C ASP A 618 -13.19 -23.11 -3.49
N ARG A 619 -14.33 -23.45 -4.10
CA ARG A 619 -15.55 -22.65 -4.01
C ARG A 619 -16.17 -22.57 -2.61
N SER A 620 -15.73 -23.38 -1.65
CA SER A 620 -16.10 -23.28 -0.25
C SER A 620 -15.10 -22.46 0.59
N GLY A 621 -14.04 -21.95 -0.05
CA GLY A 621 -12.95 -21.24 0.63
C GLY A 621 -11.97 -22.16 1.34
N GLN A 622 -11.99 -23.47 1.07
CA GLN A 622 -11.07 -24.43 1.68
C GLN A 622 -9.79 -24.54 0.86
N LYS A 623 -8.65 -24.70 1.56
CA LYS A 623 -7.35 -24.93 0.93
C LYS A 623 -7.31 -26.35 0.34
N VAL A 624 -7.01 -26.44 -0.96
CA VAL A 624 -6.94 -27.69 -1.72
C VAL A 624 -5.67 -27.70 -2.55
N SER A 625 -4.85 -28.73 -2.36
CA SER A 625 -3.61 -28.89 -3.11
C SER A 625 -3.88 -29.28 -4.56
N CYS A 626 -3.33 -28.51 -5.49
CA CYS A 626 -3.52 -28.63 -6.94
C CYS A 626 -2.16 -28.75 -7.63
N GLN A 627 -2.05 -29.71 -8.55
CA GLN A 627 -0.92 -29.83 -9.46
C GLN A 627 -1.31 -29.27 -10.82
N LEU A 628 -0.65 -28.19 -11.25
CA LEU A 628 -0.93 -27.49 -12.49
C LEU A 628 0.23 -27.67 -13.47
N ALA A 629 -0.07 -28.17 -14.67
CA ALA A 629 0.88 -28.21 -15.77
C ALA A 629 1.11 -26.81 -16.34
N ILE A 630 2.36 -26.40 -16.46
CA ILE A 630 2.78 -25.15 -17.07
C ILE A 630 3.43 -25.47 -18.41
N LEU A 631 3.07 -24.71 -19.45
CA LEU A 631 3.60 -24.84 -20.81
C LEU A 631 4.46 -23.62 -21.16
N PRO A 632 5.76 -23.58 -20.80
CA PRO A 632 6.61 -22.40 -21.00
C PRO A 632 6.64 -21.89 -22.44
N ASP A 633 6.70 -22.79 -23.42
CA ASP A 633 6.76 -22.43 -24.84
C ASP A 633 5.50 -21.68 -25.30
N ALA A 634 4.31 -22.15 -24.88
CA ALA A 634 3.04 -21.49 -25.21
C ALA A 634 2.90 -20.13 -24.53
N LEU A 635 3.41 -20.00 -23.29
CA LEU A 635 3.44 -18.73 -22.56
C LEU A 635 4.41 -17.73 -23.20
N ASN A 636 5.60 -18.19 -23.59
CA ASN A 636 6.60 -17.37 -24.28
C ASN A 636 6.10 -16.88 -25.65
N ALA A 637 5.48 -17.77 -26.44
CA ALA A 637 4.89 -17.40 -27.72
C ALA A 637 3.80 -16.32 -27.57
N TYR A 638 2.97 -16.40 -26.51
CA TYR A 638 2.01 -15.35 -26.21
C TYR A 638 2.68 -14.02 -25.85
N LEU A 639 3.71 -14.04 -24.99
CA LEU A 639 4.45 -12.82 -24.63
C LEU A 639 5.09 -12.17 -25.86
N GLU A 640 5.71 -12.96 -26.73
CA GLU A 640 6.32 -12.48 -27.98
C GLU A 640 5.27 -11.80 -28.87
N GLN A 641 4.16 -12.49 -29.15
CA GLN A 641 3.08 -11.94 -29.96
C GLN A 641 2.50 -10.65 -29.34
N ARG A 642 2.34 -10.60 -28.02
CA ARG A 642 1.70 -9.47 -27.36
C ARG A 642 2.59 -8.23 -27.30
N VAL A 643 3.89 -8.42 -27.08
CA VAL A 643 4.90 -7.35 -27.13
C VAL A 643 5.07 -6.85 -28.56
N GLU A 644 5.09 -7.75 -29.55
CA GLU A 644 5.10 -7.42 -30.98
C GLU A 644 3.93 -6.50 -31.35
N GLN A 645 2.71 -6.87 -30.96
CA GLN A 645 1.53 -6.05 -31.17
C GLN A 645 1.66 -4.66 -30.54
N GLY A 646 2.25 -4.57 -29.35
CA GLY A 646 2.52 -3.30 -28.66
C GLY A 646 3.43 -2.37 -29.45
N VAL A 647 4.53 -2.91 -30.00
CA VAL A 647 5.47 -2.15 -30.84
C VAL A 647 4.80 -1.71 -32.14
N CYS A 648 4.00 -2.58 -32.77
CA CYS A 648 3.22 -2.20 -33.96
C CYS A 648 2.21 -1.08 -33.65
N ASN A 649 1.53 -1.13 -32.49
CA ASN A 649 0.62 -0.07 -32.06
C ASN A 649 1.37 1.26 -31.86
N PHE A 650 2.57 1.23 -31.29
CA PHE A 650 3.44 2.40 -31.15
C PHE A 650 3.81 3.01 -32.50
N LEU A 651 4.24 2.20 -33.48
CA LEU A 651 4.59 2.67 -34.82
C LEU A 651 3.40 3.30 -35.56
N ALA A 652 2.21 2.72 -35.44
CA ALA A 652 1.00 3.28 -36.02
C ALA A 652 0.61 4.62 -35.35
N ALA A 653 0.78 4.72 -34.04
CA ALA A 653 0.53 5.97 -33.31
C ALA A 653 1.57 7.05 -33.67
N LEU A 654 2.84 6.66 -33.84
CA LEU A 654 3.94 7.54 -34.27
C LEU A 654 3.65 8.15 -35.65
N GLU A 655 3.26 7.31 -36.62
CA GLU A 655 2.91 7.75 -37.98
C GLU A 655 1.77 8.77 -37.96
N LYS A 656 0.70 8.47 -37.21
CA LYS A 656 -0.44 9.38 -37.04
C LYS A 656 -0.04 10.71 -36.39
N ALA A 657 0.77 10.66 -35.33
CA ALA A 657 1.16 11.85 -34.56
C ALA A 657 1.97 12.84 -35.42
N PHE A 658 2.88 12.34 -36.25
CA PHE A 658 3.74 13.16 -37.12
C PHE A 658 3.18 13.36 -38.55
N ALA A 659 1.93 12.97 -38.82
CA ALA A 659 1.35 13.04 -40.16
C ALA A 659 1.35 14.47 -40.76
N LYS A 660 1.21 15.51 -39.93
CA LYS A 660 1.21 16.92 -40.37
C LYS A 660 2.62 17.48 -40.61
N HIS A 661 3.58 17.06 -39.80
CA HIS A 661 4.98 17.50 -39.89
C HIS A 661 5.87 16.28 -39.67
N LYS A 662 6.35 15.71 -40.77
CA LYS A 662 7.09 14.46 -40.76
C LYS A 662 8.58 14.72 -40.49
N PRO A 663 9.13 14.29 -39.35
CA PRO A 663 10.54 14.46 -39.04
C PRO A 663 11.40 13.44 -39.79
N ASP A 664 12.64 13.79 -40.10
CA ASP A 664 13.62 12.86 -40.65
C ASP A 664 14.17 11.89 -39.60
N GLN A 665 14.24 12.34 -38.34
CA GLN A 665 14.74 11.56 -37.22
C GLN A 665 13.86 11.74 -35.98
N VAL A 666 13.60 10.65 -35.25
CA VAL A 666 12.88 10.65 -33.98
C VAL A 666 13.74 9.98 -32.90
N GLN A 667 13.89 10.67 -31.77
CA GLN A 667 14.50 10.13 -30.55
C GLN A 667 13.45 9.30 -29.79
N VAL A 668 13.60 7.98 -29.79
CA VAL A 668 12.67 7.06 -29.11
C VAL A 668 13.20 6.76 -27.71
N LEU A 669 12.53 7.28 -26.69
CA LEU A 669 12.86 7.06 -25.28
C LEU A 669 12.06 5.87 -24.74
N LEU A 670 12.76 4.79 -24.37
CA LEU A 670 12.13 3.66 -23.69
C LEU A 670 12.00 3.97 -22.20
N ALA A 671 10.76 4.04 -21.71
CA ALA A 671 10.40 4.32 -20.32
C ALA A 671 9.68 3.13 -19.70
N GLY A 672 9.53 3.13 -18.37
CA GLY A 672 8.84 2.08 -17.65
C GLY A 672 9.68 0.80 -17.49
N ASN A 673 9.56 0.14 -16.34
CA ASN A 673 10.44 -0.98 -15.99
C ASN A 673 10.24 -2.22 -16.89
N ALA A 674 9.07 -2.38 -17.54
CA ALA A 674 8.86 -3.49 -18.47
C ALA A 674 9.63 -3.31 -19.79
N SER A 675 10.04 -2.08 -20.14
CA SER A 675 10.91 -1.82 -21.31
C SER A 675 12.32 -2.39 -21.16
N ARG A 676 12.73 -2.79 -19.95
CA ARG A 676 14.01 -3.50 -19.71
C ARG A 676 13.98 -4.95 -20.18
N SER A 677 12.81 -5.49 -20.49
CA SER A 677 12.68 -6.85 -21.01
C SER A 677 13.45 -7.01 -22.31
N GLN A 678 14.28 -8.05 -22.41
CA GLN A 678 15.06 -8.30 -23.63
C GLN A 678 14.14 -8.45 -24.86
N ARG A 679 12.93 -8.99 -24.67
CA ARG A 679 11.91 -9.13 -25.72
C ARG A 679 11.51 -7.77 -26.33
N VAL A 680 11.46 -6.72 -25.52
CA VAL A 680 11.13 -5.36 -25.95
C VAL A 680 12.35 -4.72 -26.63
N LEU A 681 13.51 -4.79 -25.97
CA LEU A 681 14.76 -4.22 -26.48
C LEU A 681 15.12 -4.80 -27.85
N ASP A 682 14.97 -6.11 -28.06
CA ASP A 682 15.28 -6.77 -29.33
C ASP A 682 14.41 -6.27 -30.49
N LEU A 683 13.12 -5.96 -30.23
CA LEU A 683 12.23 -5.42 -31.26
C LEU A 683 12.58 -3.98 -31.60
N PHE A 684 12.88 -3.13 -30.61
CA PHE A 684 13.26 -1.75 -30.87
C PHE A 684 14.66 -1.64 -31.50
N ARG A 685 15.64 -2.45 -31.08
CA ARG A 685 16.97 -2.49 -31.72
C ARG A 685 16.87 -2.89 -33.20
N ALA A 686 15.92 -3.75 -33.57
CA ALA A 686 15.67 -4.09 -34.96
C ALA A 686 15.08 -2.93 -35.80
N LEU A 687 14.53 -1.91 -35.15
CA LEU A 687 14.01 -0.69 -35.78
C LEU A 687 15.05 0.43 -35.92
N GLU A 688 16.17 0.36 -35.19
CA GLU A 688 17.21 1.40 -35.20
C GLU A 688 17.93 1.45 -36.55
N THR A 689 17.69 2.54 -37.27
CA THR A 689 18.14 2.75 -38.66
C THR A 689 19.59 3.20 -38.67
N GLN A 690 20.49 2.22 -38.55
CA GLN A 690 21.89 2.24 -39.04
C GLN A 690 22.64 0.90 -38.83
N ARG A 691 22.02 -0.13 -38.22
CA ARG A 691 22.57 -1.49 -38.13
C ARG A 691 22.09 -2.40 -39.26
N HIS A 692 22.49 -2.11 -40.50
CA HIS A 692 22.29 -3.04 -41.64
C HIS A 692 23.27 -4.23 -41.66
N THR A 693 23.88 -4.62 -40.53
CA THR A 693 24.88 -5.70 -40.52
C THR A 693 24.37 -7.04 -40.04
N GLU A 694 23.25 -7.12 -39.32
CA GLU A 694 22.71 -8.40 -38.82
C GLU A 694 21.26 -8.63 -39.28
N PRO A 695 20.96 -9.78 -39.91
CA PRO A 695 19.59 -10.12 -40.28
C PRO A 695 18.73 -10.32 -39.02
N PRO A 696 17.40 -10.08 -39.09
CA PRO A 696 16.48 -10.32 -37.99
C PRO A 696 16.66 -11.74 -37.43
N SER A 697 16.84 -11.86 -36.12
CA SER A 697 17.11 -13.14 -35.44
C SER A 697 15.83 -13.89 -35.06
N SER A 698 14.66 -13.25 -35.17
CA SER A 698 13.36 -13.84 -34.86
C SER A 698 12.26 -13.46 -35.87
N GLU A 699 11.22 -14.28 -35.95
CA GLU A 699 10.08 -14.02 -36.83
C GLU A 699 9.32 -12.73 -36.45
N SER A 700 9.23 -12.42 -35.16
CA SER A 700 8.63 -11.16 -34.67
C SER A 700 9.38 -9.93 -35.14
N GLN A 701 10.72 -9.94 -35.11
CA GLN A 701 11.50 -8.82 -35.66
C GLN A 701 11.25 -8.63 -37.15
N VAL A 702 11.16 -9.71 -37.94
CA VAL A 702 10.82 -9.64 -39.37
C VAL A 702 9.44 -9.00 -39.58
N ARG A 703 8.45 -9.37 -38.77
CA ARG A 703 7.09 -8.82 -38.85
C ARG A 703 7.03 -7.34 -38.50
N VAL A 704 7.66 -6.93 -37.39
CA VAL A 704 7.75 -5.51 -36.98
C VAL A 704 8.48 -4.67 -38.02
N TYR A 705 9.61 -5.15 -38.52
CA TYR A 705 10.38 -4.45 -39.56
C TYR A 705 9.57 -4.31 -40.87
N ARG A 706 8.88 -5.36 -41.30
CA ARG A 706 8.00 -5.29 -42.48
C ARG A 706 6.86 -4.29 -42.26
N TYR A 707 6.26 -4.30 -41.08
CA TYR A 707 5.17 -3.39 -40.72
C TYR A 707 5.63 -1.92 -40.72
N ALA A 708 6.80 -1.63 -40.11
CA ALA A 708 7.41 -0.31 -40.15
C ALA A 708 7.65 0.18 -41.59
N ASN A 709 8.28 -0.65 -42.44
CA ASN A 709 8.51 -0.29 -43.85
C ASN A 709 7.23 -0.08 -44.64
N GLN A 710 6.14 -0.77 -44.30
CA GLN A 710 4.85 -0.54 -44.93
C GLN A 710 4.25 0.81 -44.52
N LEU A 711 4.30 1.15 -43.23
CA LEU A 711 3.78 2.42 -42.69
C LEU A 711 4.57 3.62 -43.22
N PHE A 712 5.90 3.53 -43.26
CA PHE A 712 6.79 4.62 -43.64
C PHE A 712 7.33 4.49 -45.08
N SER A 713 6.63 3.76 -45.95
CA SER A 713 7.11 3.42 -47.31
C SER A 713 7.48 4.62 -48.20
N GLU A 714 6.93 5.80 -47.92
CA GLU A 714 7.18 7.04 -48.67
C GLU A 714 8.26 7.94 -48.03
N GLN A 715 8.88 7.53 -46.91
CA GLN A 715 9.83 8.35 -46.16
C GLN A 715 10.98 7.55 -45.54
N SER A 716 12.17 8.12 -45.54
CA SER A 716 13.30 7.61 -44.76
C SER A 716 13.21 8.10 -43.31
N LEU A 717 12.33 7.50 -42.50
CA LEU A 717 12.25 7.80 -41.06
C LEU A 717 13.41 7.13 -40.30
N SER A 718 14.27 7.93 -39.68
CA SER A 718 15.33 7.43 -38.79
C SER A 718 14.84 7.36 -37.34
N LEU A 719 14.95 6.20 -36.71
CA LEU A 719 14.65 6.01 -35.29
C LEU A 719 15.96 5.81 -34.53
N VAL A 720 16.21 6.66 -33.54
CA VAL A 720 17.34 6.53 -32.59
C VAL A 720 16.77 6.03 -31.28
N ILE A 721 17.19 4.83 -30.85
CA ILE A 721 16.59 4.17 -29.70
C ILE A 721 17.43 4.41 -28.45
N HIS A 722 16.82 5.03 -27.44
CA HIS A 722 17.41 5.20 -26.12
C HIS A 722 16.85 4.15 -25.17
N GLU A 723 17.68 3.18 -24.81
CA GLU A 723 17.33 2.17 -23.82
C GLU A 723 17.07 2.81 -22.45
N PRO A 724 16.26 2.17 -21.59
CA PRO A 724 15.96 2.74 -20.28
C PRO A 724 17.24 2.89 -19.46
N LEU A 725 17.46 4.08 -18.90
CA LEU A 725 18.64 4.36 -18.09
C LEU A 725 18.70 3.41 -16.89
N THR A 726 19.89 2.87 -16.64
CA THR A 726 20.17 1.98 -15.50
C THR A 726 20.55 2.80 -14.28
N ALA A 727 20.27 2.26 -13.10
CA ALA A 727 20.68 2.90 -11.87
C ALA A 727 22.21 2.92 -11.76
N SER A 728 22.76 4.05 -11.33
CA SER A 728 24.19 4.19 -11.02
C SER A 728 24.43 3.86 -9.55
N GLU A 729 25.42 3.00 -9.27
CA GLU A 729 25.87 2.75 -7.90
C GLU A 729 26.62 3.94 -7.30
N GLN A 730 27.19 4.81 -8.15
CA GLN A 730 27.94 6.00 -7.72
C GLN A 730 27.03 7.21 -7.51
N ASP A 731 25.93 7.28 -8.26
CA ASP A 731 24.92 8.33 -8.16
C ASP A 731 23.52 7.70 -8.12
N PRO A 732 23.00 7.38 -6.92
CA PRO A 732 21.68 6.76 -6.80
C PRO A 732 20.54 7.67 -7.25
N PHE A 733 20.80 8.95 -7.53
CA PHE A 733 19.81 9.93 -7.98
C PHE A 733 19.82 10.13 -9.49
N THR A 734 20.62 9.38 -10.26
CA THR A 734 20.48 9.34 -11.71
C THR A 734 19.06 8.84 -12.09
N PRO A 735 18.38 9.52 -13.03
CA PRO A 735 17.14 9.05 -13.63
C PRO A 735 17.25 7.62 -14.16
N THR A 736 16.30 6.78 -13.81
CA THR A 736 16.10 5.45 -14.40
C THR A 736 14.75 5.39 -15.12
N ALA A 737 14.46 4.25 -15.75
CA ALA A 737 13.14 3.92 -16.28
C ALA A 737 11.96 4.15 -15.29
N LYS A 738 12.26 4.18 -13.99
CA LYS A 738 11.29 4.33 -12.91
C LYS A 738 11.41 5.65 -12.17
N THR A 739 12.63 6.07 -11.85
CA THR A 739 12.84 7.30 -11.06
C THR A 739 12.81 8.56 -11.91
N GLY A 740 12.97 8.43 -13.23
CA GLY A 740 13.04 9.56 -14.17
C GLY A 740 11.77 10.41 -14.21
N VAL A 741 10.59 9.81 -13.98
CA VAL A 741 9.32 10.56 -13.91
C VAL A 741 9.33 11.53 -12.73
N ALA A 742 9.61 11.05 -11.51
CA ALA A 742 9.62 11.89 -10.31
C ALA A 742 10.74 12.96 -10.36
N LEU A 743 11.93 12.59 -10.84
CA LEU A 743 13.06 13.54 -10.97
C LEU A 743 12.81 14.58 -12.06
N GLY A 744 12.24 14.17 -13.18
CA GLY A 744 11.85 15.09 -14.24
C GLY A 744 10.71 16.00 -13.83
N LEU A 745 9.75 15.53 -13.01
CA LEU A 745 8.66 16.35 -12.48
C LEU A 745 9.18 17.53 -11.63
N LEU A 746 10.26 17.34 -10.85
CA LEU A 746 10.91 18.44 -10.14
C LEU A 746 11.42 19.52 -11.10
N ARG A 747 11.98 19.13 -12.27
CA ARG A 747 12.36 20.08 -13.33
C ARG A 747 11.16 20.79 -13.94
N LEU A 748 9.93 20.35 -13.71
CA LEU A 748 8.73 20.98 -14.25
C LEU A 748 8.00 21.85 -13.22
N CYS A 749 8.44 21.85 -11.96
CA CYS A 749 7.78 22.60 -10.88
C CYS A 749 7.84 24.13 -11.10
N PRO A 750 6.94 24.90 -10.48
CA PRO A 750 6.96 26.37 -10.55
C PRO A 750 8.32 26.95 -10.17
N GLY A 751 8.80 27.93 -10.94
CA GLY A 751 10.14 28.52 -10.81
C GLY A 751 11.19 27.91 -11.75
N SER A 752 10.91 26.77 -12.38
CA SER A 752 11.84 26.14 -13.34
C SER A 752 11.88 26.86 -14.72
N PRO A 753 13.06 26.87 -15.39
CA PRO A 753 13.20 27.33 -16.77
C PRO A 753 12.61 26.37 -17.82
N VAL A 754 12.17 25.17 -17.43
CA VAL A 754 11.57 24.19 -18.35
C VAL A 754 10.05 24.40 -18.43
N LYS A 755 9.51 24.46 -19.66
CA LYS A 755 8.08 24.56 -19.94
C LYS A 755 7.60 23.31 -20.67
N VAL A 756 6.40 22.86 -20.32
CA VAL A 756 5.67 21.80 -21.02
C VAL A 756 4.41 22.40 -21.60
N ILE A 757 4.17 22.18 -22.90
CA ILE A 757 3.00 22.65 -23.64
C ILE A 757 2.22 21.43 -24.11
N ASN A 758 0.96 21.32 -23.71
CA ASN A 758 0.08 20.24 -24.12
C ASN A 758 -0.97 20.76 -25.11
N ARG A 759 -0.67 20.70 -26.41
CA ARG A 759 -1.58 21.18 -27.46
C ARG A 759 -2.89 20.38 -27.53
N THR A 760 -2.89 19.16 -26.99
CA THR A 760 -4.07 18.29 -26.95
C THR A 760 -5.06 18.71 -25.86
N GLN A 761 -4.57 19.19 -24.70
CA GLN A 761 -5.41 19.63 -23.58
C GLN A 761 -6.10 20.97 -23.83
N ASP A 762 -5.46 21.89 -24.54
CA ASP A 762 -6.04 23.19 -24.88
C ASP A 762 -7.28 23.05 -25.77
N GLN A 763 -7.37 21.97 -26.56
CA GLN A 763 -8.50 21.65 -27.43
C GLN A 763 -9.62 20.89 -26.68
N SER A 764 -9.28 20.09 -25.66
CA SER A 764 -10.23 19.23 -24.93
C SER A 764 -10.72 19.79 -23.58
N GLY A 765 -10.36 21.02 -23.21
CA GLY A 765 -10.83 21.66 -21.97
C GLY A 765 -10.38 20.95 -20.69
N ASN A 766 -9.16 20.40 -20.68
CA ASN A 766 -8.58 19.57 -19.62
C ASN A 766 -9.22 18.18 -19.41
N GLU A 767 -10.10 17.73 -20.30
CA GLU A 767 -10.59 16.34 -20.28
C GLU A 767 -9.67 15.41 -21.07
N ALA A 768 -9.68 14.12 -20.74
CA ALA A 768 -8.90 13.11 -21.47
C ALA A 768 -9.32 13.06 -22.96
N PRO A 769 -8.40 12.92 -23.92
CA PRO A 769 -8.76 12.76 -25.32
C PRO A 769 -9.67 11.56 -25.55
N PHE A 770 -10.61 11.65 -26.49
CA PHE A 770 -11.49 10.53 -26.83
C PHE A 770 -10.67 9.28 -27.19
N ALA A 771 -10.90 8.17 -26.49
CA ALA A 771 -10.03 7.00 -26.53
C ALA A 771 -10.29 6.04 -27.70
N HIS A 772 -11.40 6.21 -28.44
CA HIS A 772 -11.87 5.23 -29.41
C HIS A 772 -11.81 5.73 -30.86
N TYR A 773 -11.58 4.80 -31.77
CA TYR A 773 -12.02 4.90 -33.15
C TYR A 773 -13.43 4.33 -33.24
N VAL A 774 -14.36 5.06 -33.85
CA VAL A 774 -15.75 4.62 -34.03
C VAL A 774 -16.10 4.66 -35.50
N GLY A 775 -16.80 3.64 -35.99
CA GLY A 775 -17.22 3.59 -37.37
C GLY A 775 -18.02 2.34 -37.69
N ARG A 776 -17.78 1.81 -38.88
CA ARG A 776 -18.49 0.64 -39.41
C ARG A 776 -17.55 -0.28 -40.17
N VAL A 777 -17.98 -1.52 -40.38
CA VAL A 777 -17.29 -2.44 -41.27
C VAL A 777 -17.81 -2.26 -42.70
N ARG A 778 -16.88 -2.15 -43.65
CA ARG A 778 -17.16 -2.16 -45.09
C ARG A 778 -16.30 -3.23 -45.75
N GLN A 779 -16.92 -4.15 -46.49
CA GLN A 779 -16.21 -5.26 -47.17
C GLN A 779 -15.28 -6.05 -46.23
N GLY A 780 -15.70 -6.28 -44.99
CA GLY A 780 -14.93 -7.03 -44.00
C GLY A 780 -13.79 -6.25 -43.32
N THR A 781 -13.61 -4.97 -43.63
CA THR A 781 -12.56 -4.11 -43.04
C THR A 781 -13.17 -2.97 -42.24
N PHE A 782 -12.59 -2.62 -41.09
CA PHE A 782 -13.03 -1.51 -40.26
C PHE A 782 -12.71 -0.17 -40.95
N LEU A 783 -13.73 0.66 -41.06
CA LEU A 783 -13.60 2.04 -41.54
C LEU A 783 -13.82 2.98 -40.34
N PRO A 784 -12.75 3.57 -39.79
CA PRO A 784 -12.88 4.59 -38.74
C PRO A 784 -13.52 5.85 -39.34
N ILE A 785 -14.52 6.40 -38.65
CA ILE A 785 -15.21 7.64 -39.04
C ILE A 785 -14.94 8.71 -38.00
N VAL A 786 -15.11 8.38 -36.72
CA VAL A 786 -14.64 9.17 -35.59
C VAL A 786 -13.28 8.61 -35.20
N ALA A 787 -12.25 9.46 -35.18
CA ALA A 787 -10.91 9.05 -34.80
C ALA A 787 -10.65 9.27 -33.30
N GLN A 788 -9.70 8.52 -32.74
CA GLN A 788 -9.18 8.82 -31.40
C GLN A 788 -8.64 10.25 -31.35
N GLY A 789 -8.99 10.98 -30.28
CA GLY A 789 -8.65 12.39 -30.07
C GLY A 789 -9.47 13.40 -30.88
N SER A 790 -10.58 12.99 -31.51
CA SER A 790 -11.48 13.95 -32.19
C SER A 790 -12.17 14.86 -31.18
N ASP A 791 -12.56 16.05 -31.64
CA ASP A 791 -13.20 17.08 -30.82
C ASP A 791 -14.54 16.61 -30.21
N TYR A 792 -14.81 17.09 -29.00
CA TYR A 792 -16.10 16.86 -28.35
C TYR A 792 -17.23 17.68 -28.98
N GLU A 793 -18.46 17.21 -28.78
CA GLU A 793 -19.70 17.88 -29.20
C GLU A 793 -19.85 18.11 -30.72
N GLN A 794 -19.04 17.44 -31.55
CA GLN A 794 -19.19 17.45 -33.01
C GLN A 794 -19.90 16.20 -33.51
N TRP A 795 -20.94 16.38 -34.34
CA TRP A 795 -21.65 15.27 -34.98
C TRP A 795 -20.86 14.71 -36.17
N HIS A 796 -20.82 13.38 -36.28
CA HIS A 796 -20.20 12.63 -37.36
C HIS A 796 -21.19 11.62 -37.95
N GLU A 797 -21.34 11.60 -39.29
CA GLU A 797 -22.20 10.63 -39.98
C GLU A 797 -21.53 9.24 -40.04
N LEU A 798 -22.04 8.27 -39.26
CA LEU A 798 -21.53 6.90 -39.26
C LEU A 798 -22.02 6.09 -40.48
N GLY A 799 -23.20 6.43 -41.00
CA GLY A 799 -23.78 5.87 -42.21
C GLY A 799 -25.25 5.49 -42.08
N ALA A 800 -25.77 4.78 -43.10
CA ALA A 800 -27.18 4.38 -43.13
C ALA A 800 -27.44 3.09 -42.32
N PRO A 801 -28.55 3.02 -41.56
CA PRO A 801 -29.01 1.78 -40.97
C PRO A 801 -29.60 0.84 -42.03
N SER A 802 -29.56 -0.47 -41.76
CA SER A 802 -30.11 -1.52 -42.62
C SER A 802 -31.16 -2.30 -41.84
N GLU A 803 -32.39 -2.37 -42.37
CA GLU A 803 -33.50 -3.12 -41.75
C GLU A 803 -33.73 -2.75 -40.26
N GLY A 804 -33.60 -1.45 -39.92
CA GLY A 804 -33.77 -0.96 -38.55
C GLY A 804 -32.58 -1.24 -37.63
N VAL A 805 -31.46 -1.73 -38.16
CA VAL A 805 -30.25 -2.06 -37.37
C VAL A 805 -29.04 -1.30 -37.91
N PHE A 806 -28.22 -0.78 -37.00
CA PHE A 806 -26.88 -0.30 -37.31
C PHE A 806 -25.84 -1.04 -36.48
N ASN A 807 -24.86 -1.66 -37.14
CA ASN A 807 -23.75 -2.30 -36.45
C ASN A 807 -22.61 -1.28 -36.32
N LEU A 808 -22.52 -0.67 -35.14
CA LEU A 808 -21.42 0.20 -34.78
C LEU A 808 -20.22 -0.64 -34.39
N TYR A 809 -19.05 -0.26 -34.88
CA TYR A 809 -17.79 -0.88 -34.50
C TYR A 809 -16.88 0.15 -33.85
N HIS A 810 -16.14 -0.27 -32.83
CA HIS A 810 -15.14 0.59 -32.20
C HIS A 810 -13.89 -0.18 -31.80
N SER A 811 -12.76 0.54 -31.73
CA SER A 811 -11.48 0.01 -31.28
C SER A 811 -10.69 1.11 -30.58
N GLN A 812 -9.88 0.75 -29.58
CA GLN A 812 -8.90 1.65 -28.97
C GLN A 812 -7.49 1.43 -29.56
N SER A 813 -7.32 0.48 -30.48
CA SER A 813 -6.03 0.19 -31.10
C SER A 813 -5.64 1.30 -32.09
N PRO A 814 -4.41 1.85 -32.01
CA PRO A 814 -3.89 2.78 -33.02
C PRO A 814 -3.92 2.22 -34.45
N GLN A 815 -3.84 0.89 -34.62
CA GLN A 815 -3.93 0.24 -35.93
C GLN A 815 -5.27 0.49 -36.63
N ALA A 816 -6.33 0.85 -35.89
CA ALA A 816 -7.62 1.15 -36.47
C ALA A 816 -7.58 2.31 -37.48
N HIS A 817 -6.66 3.27 -37.32
CA HIS A 817 -6.48 4.38 -38.27
C HIS A 817 -5.93 3.93 -39.64
N THR A 818 -5.12 2.86 -39.66
CA THR A 818 -4.42 2.38 -40.87
C THR A 818 -5.35 1.79 -41.92
N GLY A 819 -6.62 1.55 -41.59
CA GLY A 819 -7.57 0.87 -42.47
C GLY A 819 -7.27 -0.62 -42.71
N MET A 820 -6.38 -1.23 -41.92
CA MET A 820 -5.99 -2.64 -42.06
C MET A 820 -6.74 -3.59 -41.12
N LEU A 821 -7.45 -3.06 -40.10
CA LEU A 821 -8.11 -3.84 -39.06
C LEU A 821 -9.35 -4.56 -39.61
N LYS A 822 -9.40 -5.89 -39.51
CA LYS A 822 -10.47 -6.71 -40.10
C LYS A 822 -11.61 -7.01 -39.13
N GLN A 823 -12.78 -7.28 -39.69
CA GLN A 823 -13.94 -7.74 -38.92
C GLN A 823 -13.62 -9.05 -38.19
N GLY A 824 -13.80 -9.05 -36.87
CA GLY A 824 -13.54 -10.21 -36.01
C GLY A 824 -12.12 -10.30 -35.47
N GLU A 825 -11.24 -9.35 -35.79
CA GLU A 825 -9.92 -9.27 -35.15
C GLU A 825 -10.03 -8.86 -33.68
N PRO A 826 -9.18 -9.40 -32.79
CA PRO A 826 -9.12 -8.99 -31.39
C PRO A 826 -8.94 -7.47 -31.24
N GLY A 827 -9.68 -6.86 -30.31
CA GLY A 827 -9.64 -5.42 -30.07
C GLY A 827 -10.56 -4.58 -30.98
N LEU A 828 -11.30 -5.20 -31.90
CA LEU A 828 -12.41 -4.58 -32.62
C LEU A 828 -13.75 -5.08 -32.07
N PHE A 829 -14.49 -4.18 -31.42
CA PHE A 829 -15.74 -4.50 -30.75
C PHE A 829 -16.94 -4.08 -31.59
N LYS A 830 -18.03 -4.83 -31.49
CA LYS A 830 -19.29 -4.59 -32.21
C LYS A 830 -20.40 -4.27 -31.23
N LYS A 831 -21.03 -3.11 -31.38
CA LYS A 831 -22.30 -2.76 -30.73
C LYS A 831 -23.43 -2.75 -31.76
N ARG A 832 -24.40 -3.65 -31.58
CA ARG A 832 -25.61 -3.68 -32.39
C ARG A 832 -26.58 -2.63 -31.86
N LEU A 833 -26.98 -1.70 -32.72
CA LEU A 833 -27.96 -0.66 -32.41
C LEU A 833 -29.27 -1.02 -33.12
N ASP A 834 -30.26 -1.46 -32.36
CA ASP A 834 -31.64 -1.56 -32.85
C ASP A 834 -32.28 -0.18 -32.79
N LEU A 835 -32.78 0.30 -33.93
CA LEU A 835 -33.35 1.62 -34.14
C LEU A 835 -34.87 1.48 -34.35
N PHE A 836 -35.61 2.50 -33.97
CA PHE A 836 -37.07 2.58 -34.10
C PHE A 836 -37.46 3.71 -35.06
N GLY A 837 -38.64 3.63 -35.68
CA GLY A 837 -39.15 4.68 -36.58
C GLY A 837 -38.92 4.42 -38.06
N HIS A 838 -38.90 5.48 -38.86
CA HIS A 838 -38.76 5.41 -40.33
C HIS A 838 -37.30 5.49 -40.76
N PHE A 839 -36.73 4.39 -41.24
CA PHE A 839 -35.28 4.32 -41.56
C PHE A 839 -34.91 4.78 -42.96
N HIS A 840 -35.88 4.92 -43.86
CA HIS A 840 -35.61 5.26 -45.25
C HIS A 840 -35.16 6.73 -45.37
N GLY A 841 -33.92 6.95 -45.81
CA GLY A 841 -33.33 8.29 -45.91
C GLY A 841 -32.70 8.82 -44.62
N GLN A 842 -32.78 8.08 -43.51
CA GLN A 842 -32.12 8.43 -42.25
C GLN A 842 -30.66 7.98 -42.23
N ARG A 843 -29.83 8.69 -41.46
CA ARG A 843 -28.44 8.36 -41.19
C ARG A 843 -28.21 8.31 -39.69
N VAL A 844 -27.30 7.45 -39.25
CA VAL A 844 -26.84 7.37 -37.86
C VAL A 844 -25.71 8.38 -37.68
N PHE A 845 -25.83 9.22 -36.67
CA PHE A 845 -24.82 10.19 -36.28
C PHE A 845 -24.28 9.86 -34.89
N ALA A 846 -23.03 10.22 -34.66
CA ALA A 846 -22.37 10.12 -33.37
C ALA A 846 -21.70 11.45 -33.01
N ARG A 847 -21.82 11.89 -31.76
CA ARG A 847 -20.95 12.93 -31.20
C ARG A 847 -20.30 12.44 -29.93
N ILE A 848 -19.09 12.92 -29.67
CA ILE A 848 -18.36 12.55 -28.46
C ILE A 848 -18.83 13.42 -27.30
N VAL A 849 -19.18 12.79 -26.18
CA VAL A 849 -19.66 13.46 -24.95
C VAL A 849 -18.79 13.14 -23.72
N GLY A 850 -17.74 12.34 -23.90
CA GLY A 850 -16.74 12.05 -22.89
C GLY A 850 -15.65 11.10 -23.40
N PRO A 851 -14.65 10.71 -22.56
CA PRO A 851 -13.46 9.98 -23.02
C PRO A 851 -13.74 8.61 -23.65
N SER A 852 -14.78 7.91 -23.19
CA SER A 852 -15.25 6.62 -23.74
C SER A 852 -16.72 6.67 -24.19
N THR A 853 -17.39 7.81 -24.06
CA THR A 853 -18.84 7.95 -24.25
C THR A 853 -19.19 8.74 -25.50
N ILE A 854 -20.17 8.23 -26.24
CA ILE A 854 -20.71 8.89 -27.42
C ILE A 854 -22.24 8.99 -27.31
N GLU A 855 -22.79 10.08 -27.82
CA GLU A 855 -24.22 10.21 -28.07
C GLU A 855 -24.52 9.81 -29.51
N ILE A 856 -25.54 8.97 -29.70
CA ILE A 856 -25.99 8.48 -31.00
C ILE A 856 -27.42 8.95 -31.25
N CYS A 857 -27.69 9.40 -32.47
CA CYS A 857 -29.05 9.63 -32.94
C CYS A 857 -29.21 9.25 -34.42
N THR A 858 -30.45 9.32 -34.92
CA THR A 858 -30.78 9.24 -36.35
C THR A 858 -31.39 10.54 -36.83
N ALA A 859 -30.90 11.06 -37.96
CA ALA A 859 -31.45 12.24 -38.62
C ALA A 859 -31.36 12.13 -40.15
N ALA A 860 -32.17 12.92 -40.86
CA ALA A 860 -32.17 12.94 -42.33
C ALA A 860 -30.91 13.61 -42.91
N SER A 861 -30.33 14.57 -42.17
CA SER A 861 -29.13 15.31 -42.55
C SER A 861 -28.53 16.02 -41.34
N HIS A 862 -27.33 16.59 -41.51
CA HIS A 862 -26.74 17.50 -40.50
C HIS A 862 -27.65 18.71 -40.21
N GLN A 863 -28.34 19.25 -41.21
CA GLN A 863 -29.24 20.38 -41.02
C GLN A 863 -30.46 20.02 -40.15
N ALA A 864 -30.93 18.77 -40.22
CA ALA A 864 -31.98 18.28 -39.34
C ALA A 864 -31.50 18.18 -37.88
N LEU A 865 -30.23 17.82 -37.64
CA LEU A 865 -29.65 17.84 -36.29
C LEU A 865 -29.61 19.26 -35.69
N GLU A 866 -29.25 20.26 -36.49
CA GLU A 866 -29.26 21.67 -36.06
C GLU A 866 -30.66 22.19 -35.73
N GLN A 867 -31.69 21.59 -36.33
CA GLN A 867 -33.11 21.90 -36.09
C GLN A 867 -33.73 21.04 -34.98
N ASP A 868 -32.95 20.20 -34.30
CA ASP A 868 -33.39 19.24 -33.28
C ASP A 868 -34.41 18.21 -33.81
N GLU A 869 -34.40 17.96 -35.12
CA GLU A 869 -35.22 16.96 -35.81
C GLU A 869 -34.50 15.61 -35.83
N LEU A 870 -34.36 15.00 -34.65
CA LEU A 870 -33.64 13.75 -34.44
C LEU A 870 -34.48 12.69 -33.73
N GLU A 871 -34.21 11.42 -34.04
CA GLU A 871 -34.81 10.24 -33.42
C GLU A 871 -33.72 9.34 -32.81
N ASN A 872 -34.12 8.33 -32.02
CA ASN A 872 -33.23 7.30 -31.47
C ASN A 872 -32.06 7.84 -30.62
N ASN A 873 -32.24 8.98 -29.96
CA ASN A 873 -31.19 9.57 -29.14
C ASN A 873 -30.86 8.70 -27.92
N ARG A 874 -29.58 8.38 -27.72
CA ARG A 874 -29.05 7.69 -26.54
C ARG A 874 -27.56 7.91 -26.39
N VAL A 875 -27.09 7.89 -25.15
CA VAL A 875 -25.66 7.84 -24.82
C VAL A 875 -25.23 6.39 -24.71
N LEU A 876 -24.05 6.08 -25.27
CA LEU A 876 -23.39 4.79 -25.20
C LEU A 876 -22.02 4.97 -24.57
N ASP A 877 -21.71 4.19 -23.54
CA ASP A 877 -20.34 3.96 -23.11
C ASP A 877 -19.73 2.86 -23.99
N LEU A 878 -18.56 3.11 -24.55
CA LEU A 878 -17.84 2.18 -25.41
C LEU A 878 -16.95 1.21 -24.63
N ASP A 879 -16.73 1.44 -23.32
CA ASP A 879 -16.01 0.49 -22.45
C ASP A 879 -16.94 -0.56 -21.81
N ASP A 880 -18.27 -0.38 -21.92
CA ASP A 880 -19.31 -1.30 -21.43
C ASP A 880 -19.54 -2.57 -22.27
#